data_AF-A0A9D1GR97-F1
#
_entry.id   AF-A0A9D1GR97-F1
#
_cell.length_a   1.000
_cell.length_b   1.000
_cell.length_c   1.000
_cell.angle_alpha   90.00
_cell.angle_beta   90.00
_cell.angle_gamma   90.00
#
_symmetry.space_group_name_H-M   'P 1'
#
loop_
_entity.id
_entity.type
_entity.pdbx_description
1 polymer ?
#
loop_
_entity_poly.entity_id
_entity_poly.type
_entity_poly.pdbx_seq_one_letter_code
_entity_poly.pdbx_strand_id
1 'polypeptide(L)'
;MKKTKILATSFFLVAICFVLIIGGTLALFTSKSNVNIAATSGKVNVEASIVGLKTYSDGQETSVNGTFENNGTATMEENNIMLRNMTPMDKVVAEIEVKDSSTVAHLQRVSLKAEAEEAEANLFDQLIIGLSEDNMSYSYYGDYATAWEKKEAVSGEATTTTLYVSIELPGYVGNDWQEKQCRLSLTVEAVQGNAQMADEASAKAVHLVEDSSALAATLTVAKSGDVVVLYDPSFANSDVTIAFEDTKEITVRGWNLATVTVNVPNGTLHIYNEYIEKVDVQAVASDSLHLYGTVGLLNVSQGRAVIEENAAVETVNVVPQASTTAKVAVTANAKVETMNVDTAEGSMAEVTVLENATVFELNLSGSGEVTIDNSGTIIDQSADAGTVFKNVVSDENTLLAALKQDGANIVFTTDITVSKSTPLVPENVTVSIDLGGYTLTSNLNSGLVNKGTILCLSNGKIEGLAYGIANYGHIKTLNVDVQTYAVTKELGAGDAIYVFSGGVIDEIKGGNYIAHPDVYASIRWSSVGLYVASNGLVKEISGGYFSGASVAFRSYNPNGIELISGGFFDSPYMDENGVTYGDKTTIGNLYYNHDPLRVTGGTFYNVGTKLDQKLAEGYTMIKGEICEMTSYKTYIPYNSETQTSAHWEDDPEGKVYYYYTVVAVQSVSTAEELVSAVKQKGVLKAIQLNNDINMGNTLVEVRNGKGTYLDLNGFTLTGTGANNWEAIIKTNESVLNISNGTVKGGTSSDVTCVYAYNNITNMYDVNVTAENGSLAVWAETGADEIVVAEGYVSVSSGDYYTVSVQSN
;
A
#
# COMPACT_ATOMS: atom_id res chain seq x y z
N MET A 1 -22.64 -23.58 -51.54
CA MET A 1 -21.33 -24.13 -51.11
C MET A 1 -21.47 -24.69 -49.71
N LYS A 2 -21.02 -25.93 -49.51
CA LYS A 2 -21.11 -26.72 -48.27
C LYS A 2 -20.09 -26.24 -47.23
N LYS A 3 -20.51 -25.98 -45.99
CA LYS A 3 -19.66 -25.84 -44.78
C LYS A 3 -19.93 -26.95 -43.74
N THR A 4 -20.40 -28.11 -44.18
CA THR A 4 -20.82 -29.23 -43.32
C THR A 4 -19.74 -30.28 -43.04
N LYS A 5 -18.45 -29.93 -43.14
CA LYS A 5 -17.35 -30.94 -43.10
C LYS A 5 -16.22 -30.70 -42.09
N ILE A 6 -16.32 -29.72 -41.18
CA ILE A 6 -15.27 -29.46 -40.18
C ILE A 6 -15.68 -29.87 -38.75
N LEU A 7 -16.98 -30.01 -38.44
CA LEU A 7 -17.46 -30.48 -37.13
C LEU A 7 -17.40 -32.00 -36.92
N ALA A 8 -17.34 -32.79 -37.99
CA ALA A 8 -17.32 -34.26 -37.87
C ALA A 8 -15.95 -34.81 -37.45
N THR A 9 -14.86 -34.07 -37.67
CA THR A 9 -13.49 -34.52 -37.40
C THR A 9 -13.08 -34.30 -35.94
N SER A 10 -13.59 -33.24 -35.30
CA SER A 10 -13.36 -32.96 -33.87
C SER A 10 -14.13 -33.94 -32.97
N PHE A 11 -15.32 -34.38 -33.40
CA PHE A 11 -16.08 -35.43 -32.70
C PHE A 11 -15.36 -36.79 -32.75
N PHE A 12 -14.66 -37.10 -33.85
CA PHE A 12 -13.87 -38.32 -33.96
C PHE A 12 -12.58 -38.30 -33.13
N LEU A 13 -12.00 -37.13 -32.84
CA LEU A 13 -10.78 -37.02 -32.03
C LEU A 13 -11.06 -37.15 -30.53
N VAL A 14 -12.18 -36.61 -30.04
CA VAL A 14 -12.65 -36.80 -28.65
C VAL A 14 -13.12 -38.23 -28.41
N ALA A 15 -13.76 -38.86 -29.41
CA ALA A 15 -14.10 -40.28 -29.37
C ALA A 15 -12.85 -41.20 -29.31
N ILE A 16 -11.72 -40.82 -29.92
CA ILE A 16 -10.45 -41.58 -29.83
C ILE A 16 -9.80 -41.46 -28.43
N CYS A 17 -9.98 -40.34 -27.72
CA CYS A 17 -9.52 -40.21 -26.34
C CYS A 17 -10.38 -41.03 -25.35
N PHE A 18 -11.69 -41.16 -25.59
CA PHE A 18 -12.55 -42.08 -24.82
C PHE A 18 -12.27 -43.56 -25.12
N VAL A 19 -11.86 -43.88 -26.36
CA VAL A 19 -11.41 -45.23 -26.73
C VAL A 19 -10.02 -45.55 -26.15
N LEU A 20 -9.22 -44.56 -25.76
CA LEU A 20 -7.93 -44.79 -25.09
C LEU A 20 -8.07 -45.13 -23.59
N ILE A 21 -9.15 -44.70 -22.92
CA ILE A 21 -9.44 -45.11 -21.53
C ILE A 21 -10.16 -46.47 -21.49
N ILE A 22 -10.94 -46.80 -22.54
CA ILE A 22 -11.56 -48.14 -22.72
C ILE A 22 -10.60 -49.12 -23.46
N GLY A 23 -9.45 -48.65 -23.95
CA GLY A 23 -8.50 -49.40 -24.80
C GLY A 23 -7.17 -49.77 -24.14
N GLY A 24 -7.06 -49.62 -22.81
CA GLY A 24 -5.85 -49.92 -22.02
C GLY A 24 -5.65 -51.38 -21.65
N THR A 25 -6.17 -52.35 -22.40
CA THR A 25 -5.81 -53.78 -22.26
C THR A 25 -5.77 -54.47 -23.63
N LEU A 26 -5.08 -53.86 -24.59
CA LEU A 26 -4.49 -54.63 -25.67
C LEU A 26 -3.37 -55.50 -25.08
N ALA A 27 -3.64 -56.80 -25.06
CA ALA A 27 -2.75 -57.87 -24.65
C ALA A 27 -1.29 -57.63 -25.09
N LEU A 28 -0.44 -57.41 -24.08
CA LEU A 28 1.01 -57.51 -24.19
C LEU A 28 1.42 -58.99 -24.23
N PHE A 29 1.00 -59.77 -25.23
CA PHE A 29 1.60 -61.09 -25.54
C PHE A 29 1.48 -61.42 -27.03
N THR A 30 2.35 -60.84 -27.86
CA THR A 30 2.71 -61.42 -29.16
C THR A 30 4.05 -62.12 -29.04
N SER A 31 4.01 -63.42 -28.75
CA SER A 31 5.04 -64.35 -29.24
C SER A 31 4.41 -65.71 -29.51
N LYS A 32 4.50 -66.14 -30.77
CA LYS A 32 4.03 -67.45 -31.25
C LYS A 32 4.50 -68.59 -30.35
N SER A 33 3.55 -69.35 -29.80
CA SER A 33 3.74 -70.74 -29.43
C SER A 33 2.42 -71.47 -29.66
N ASN A 34 2.46 -72.50 -30.52
CA ASN A 34 1.34 -73.41 -30.74
C ASN A 34 1.08 -74.20 -29.45
N VAL A 35 0.07 -73.82 -28.69
CA VAL A 35 -0.59 -74.70 -27.70
C VAL A 35 -2.07 -74.37 -27.63
N ASN A 36 -2.85 -75.44 -27.61
CA ASN A 36 -4.29 -75.50 -27.82
C ASN A 36 -5.06 -75.18 -26.52
N ILE A 37 -4.87 -73.98 -25.96
CA ILE A 37 -5.71 -73.44 -24.87
C ILE A 37 -5.95 -71.97 -25.17
N ALA A 38 -7.17 -71.64 -25.61
CA ALA A 38 -7.63 -70.26 -25.61
C ALA A 38 -7.69 -69.81 -24.14
N ALA A 39 -6.69 -69.05 -23.69
CA ALA A 39 -6.84 -68.22 -22.51
C ALA A 39 -7.81 -67.10 -22.88
N THR A 40 -9.09 -67.31 -22.61
CA THR A 40 -10.10 -66.23 -22.66
C THR A 40 -9.62 -65.15 -21.71
N SER A 41 -9.08 -64.06 -22.23
CA SER A 41 -8.69 -62.90 -21.42
C SER A 41 -9.89 -62.47 -20.59
N GLY A 42 -9.73 -62.36 -19.27
CA GLY A 42 -10.80 -61.94 -18.37
C GLY A 42 -11.46 -60.64 -18.81
N LYS A 43 -12.80 -60.62 -18.82
CA LYS A 43 -13.64 -59.49 -19.27
C LYS A 43 -14.36 -58.88 -18.06
N VAL A 44 -14.31 -57.56 -17.92
CA VAL A 44 -15.21 -56.80 -17.04
C VAL A 44 -16.37 -56.29 -17.89
N ASN A 45 -17.62 -56.52 -17.47
CA ASN A 45 -18.81 -56.14 -18.23
C ASN A 45 -20.01 -55.88 -17.31
N VAL A 46 -20.15 -54.63 -16.89
CA VAL A 46 -21.25 -54.13 -16.06
C VAL A 46 -22.06 -53.12 -16.87
N GLU A 47 -23.37 -53.31 -16.90
CA GLU A 47 -24.35 -52.43 -17.57
C GLU A 47 -25.34 -51.93 -16.53
N ALA A 48 -25.71 -50.65 -16.55
CA ALA A 48 -26.70 -50.08 -15.63
C ALA A 48 -27.75 -49.26 -16.39
N SER A 49 -29.00 -49.35 -15.95
CA SER A 49 -30.12 -48.62 -16.55
C SER A 49 -31.12 -48.20 -15.48
N ILE A 50 -31.65 -46.97 -15.60
CA ILE A 50 -32.77 -46.51 -14.79
C ILE A 50 -34.03 -47.20 -15.31
N VAL A 51 -34.71 -47.97 -14.46
CA VAL A 51 -35.89 -48.78 -14.83
C VAL A 51 -37.18 -48.25 -14.24
N GLY A 52 -37.10 -47.39 -13.22
CA GLY A 52 -38.26 -46.82 -12.55
C GLY A 52 -37.96 -45.49 -11.86
N LEU A 53 -39.00 -44.68 -11.68
CA LEU A 53 -38.93 -43.39 -11.00
C LEU A 53 -40.21 -43.16 -10.19
N LYS A 54 -40.05 -42.76 -8.92
CA LYS A 54 -41.12 -42.37 -8.01
C LYS A 54 -40.86 -40.97 -7.46
N THR A 55 -41.91 -40.18 -7.31
CA THR A 55 -41.84 -38.81 -6.79
C THR A 55 -42.65 -38.66 -5.51
N TYR A 56 -42.12 -37.88 -4.58
CA TYR A 56 -42.69 -37.58 -3.28
C TYR A 56 -42.68 -36.07 -3.05
N SER A 57 -43.68 -35.55 -2.33
CA SER A 57 -43.75 -34.19 -1.81
C SER A 57 -44.19 -34.26 -0.35
N ASP A 58 -43.52 -33.55 0.55
CA ASP A 58 -43.80 -33.58 2.00
C ASP A 58 -43.83 -35.01 2.57
N GLY A 59 -42.89 -35.85 2.13
CA GLY A 59 -42.80 -37.25 2.54
C GLY A 59 -43.90 -38.18 2.00
N GLN A 60 -44.88 -37.68 1.25
CA GLN A 60 -45.97 -38.47 0.66
C GLN A 60 -45.70 -38.80 -0.82
N GLU A 61 -45.96 -40.04 -1.24
CA GLU A 61 -45.87 -40.43 -2.66
C GLU A 61 -46.91 -39.64 -3.46
N THR A 62 -46.46 -39.01 -4.54
CA THR A 62 -47.32 -38.19 -5.40
C THR A 62 -48.28 -39.06 -6.20
N SER A 63 -49.45 -38.50 -6.55
CA SER A 63 -50.49 -39.25 -7.29
C SER A 63 -50.10 -39.58 -8.73
N VAL A 64 -49.14 -38.86 -9.31
CA VAL A 64 -48.62 -39.06 -10.66
C VAL A 64 -47.09 -39.05 -10.61
N ASN A 65 -46.48 -40.21 -10.85
CA ASN A 65 -45.03 -40.35 -10.89
C ASN A 65 -44.39 -39.41 -11.93
N GLY A 66 -43.32 -38.72 -11.51
CA GLY A 66 -42.60 -37.74 -12.32
C GLY A 66 -43.12 -36.31 -12.17
N THR A 67 -44.10 -36.07 -11.31
CA THR A 67 -44.60 -34.73 -10.97
C THR A 67 -44.61 -34.52 -9.46
N PHE A 68 -44.33 -33.29 -9.01
CA PHE A 68 -44.39 -32.83 -7.63
C PHE A 68 -45.66 -32.00 -7.37
N GLU A 69 -46.04 -31.82 -6.10
CA GLU A 69 -47.30 -31.14 -5.72
C GLU A 69 -47.38 -29.69 -6.22
N ASN A 70 -46.25 -28.97 -6.25
CA ASN A 70 -46.17 -27.58 -6.68
C ASN A 70 -45.80 -27.40 -8.17
N ASN A 71 -46.19 -28.34 -9.03
CA ASN A 71 -45.92 -28.35 -10.48
C ASN A 71 -44.45 -28.56 -10.88
N GLY A 72 -43.58 -28.96 -9.95
CA GLY A 72 -42.25 -29.46 -10.27
C GLY A 72 -42.31 -30.80 -11.00
N THR A 73 -41.23 -31.19 -11.67
CA THR A 73 -41.15 -32.47 -12.40
C THR A 73 -39.81 -33.17 -12.23
N ALA A 74 -39.84 -34.51 -12.32
CA ALA A 74 -38.68 -35.37 -12.41
C ALA A 74 -38.87 -36.37 -13.55
N THR A 75 -38.05 -36.30 -14.60
CA THR A 75 -38.20 -37.12 -15.81
C THR A 75 -36.94 -37.89 -16.16
N MET A 76 -37.10 -39.12 -16.64
CA MET A 76 -35.99 -39.92 -17.16
C MET A 76 -35.65 -39.49 -18.59
N GLU A 77 -34.38 -39.17 -18.85
CA GLU A 77 -33.82 -38.85 -20.16
C GLU A 77 -32.62 -39.78 -20.44
N GLU A 78 -32.88 -40.95 -21.04
CA GLU A 78 -31.89 -42.03 -21.20
C GLU A 78 -31.31 -42.49 -19.84
N ASN A 79 -30.02 -42.28 -19.58
CA ASN A 79 -29.35 -42.59 -18.31
C ASN A 79 -29.28 -41.37 -17.35
N ASN A 80 -30.07 -40.32 -17.62
CA ASN A 80 -30.10 -39.10 -16.83
C ASN A 80 -31.46 -38.88 -16.17
N ILE A 81 -31.45 -38.17 -15.04
CA ILE A 81 -32.64 -37.67 -14.35
C ILE A 81 -32.67 -36.15 -14.51
N MET A 82 -33.73 -35.64 -15.10
CA MET A 82 -33.97 -34.21 -15.25
C MET A 82 -34.96 -33.74 -14.19
N LEU A 83 -34.52 -32.82 -13.34
CA LEU A 83 -35.28 -32.19 -12.27
C LEU A 83 -35.61 -30.76 -12.67
N ARG A 84 -36.88 -30.35 -12.57
CA ARG A 84 -37.30 -28.97 -12.86
C ARG A 84 -38.26 -28.47 -11.79
N ASN A 85 -38.01 -27.25 -11.33
CA ASN A 85 -38.90 -26.53 -10.43
C ASN A 85 -39.28 -27.37 -9.18
N MET A 86 -38.28 -28.01 -8.58
CA MET A 86 -38.46 -28.68 -7.29
C MET A 86 -38.75 -27.63 -6.22
N THR A 87 -39.67 -27.96 -5.32
CA THR A 87 -39.93 -27.21 -4.10
C THR A 87 -39.36 -27.95 -2.89
N PRO A 88 -39.08 -27.26 -1.77
CA PRO A 88 -38.56 -27.90 -0.57
C PRO A 88 -39.42 -29.11 -0.17
N MET A 89 -38.76 -30.18 0.27
CA MET A 89 -39.33 -31.50 0.59
C MET A 89 -39.78 -32.35 -0.61
N ASP A 90 -39.53 -31.90 -1.84
CA ASP A 90 -39.67 -32.75 -3.02
C ASP A 90 -38.53 -33.76 -3.08
N LYS A 91 -38.88 -35.03 -3.34
CA LYS A 91 -37.93 -36.13 -3.44
C LYS A 91 -38.26 -37.03 -4.62
N VAL A 92 -37.24 -37.40 -5.37
CA VAL A 92 -37.32 -38.48 -6.36
C VAL A 92 -36.55 -39.70 -5.88
N VAL A 93 -37.12 -40.88 -6.10
CA VAL A 93 -36.43 -42.16 -5.93
C VAL A 93 -36.36 -42.85 -7.29
N ALA A 94 -35.15 -43.02 -7.81
CA ALA A 94 -34.89 -43.73 -9.06
C ALA A 94 -34.42 -45.17 -8.76
N GLU A 95 -35.04 -46.12 -9.45
CA GLU A 95 -34.68 -47.54 -9.40
C GLU A 95 -33.74 -47.86 -10.57
N ILE A 96 -32.59 -48.45 -10.25
CA ILE A 96 -31.51 -48.73 -11.19
C ILE A 96 -31.25 -50.22 -11.20
N GLU A 97 -31.39 -50.82 -12.37
CA GLU A 97 -30.99 -52.19 -12.61
C GLU A 97 -29.51 -52.22 -13.00
N VAL A 98 -28.70 -52.99 -12.27
CA VAL A 98 -27.29 -53.21 -12.57
C VAL A 98 -27.08 -54.66 -12.95
N LYS A 99 -26.67 -54.89 -14.19
CA LYS A 99 -26.42 -56.20 -14.77
C LYS A 99 -24.92 -56.43 -14.90
N ASP A 100 -24.43 -57.47 -14.24
CA ASP A 100 -23.02 -57.87 -14.27
C ASP A 100 -22.85 -59.21 -14.98
N SER A 101 -21.93 -59.22 -15.95
CA SER A 101 -21.52 -60.39 -16.73
C SER A 101 -19.99 -60.51 -16.82
N SER A 102 -19.29 -59.97 -15.81
CA SER A 102 -17.83 -59.99 -15.71
C SER A 102 -17.30 -61.40 -15.47
N THR A 103 -16.32 -61.84 -16.27
CA THR A 103 -15.70 -63.16 -16.15
C THR A 103 -14.47 -63.19 -15.24
N VAL A 104 -14.13 -62.04 -14.64
CA VAL A 104 -13.08 -61.87 -13.63
C VAL A 104 -13.59 -60.98 -12.49
N ALA A 105 -12.95 -61.10 -11.33
CA ALA A 105 -13.17 -60.17 -10.22
C ALA A 105 -12.85 -58.74 -10.68
N HIS A 106 -13.66 -57.79 -10.21
CA HIS A 106 -13.61 -56.40 -10.62
C HIS A 106 -13.88 -55.48 -9.42
N LEU A 107 -13.50 -54.22 -9.55
CA LEU A 107 -13.92 -53.16 -8.64
C LEU A 107 -15.07 -52.42 -9.29
N GLN A 108 -16.09 -52.05 -8.50
CA GLN A 108 -17.28 -51.35 -8.97
C GLN A 108 -17.57 -50.14 -8.06
N ARG A 109 -18.07 -49.04 -8.62
CA ARG A 109 -18.65 -47.92 -7.85
C ARG A 109 -19.79 -47.24 -8.61
N VAL A 110 -20.57 -46.45 -7.90
CA VAL A 110 -21.63 -45.59 -8.46
C VAL A 110 -21.14 -44.15 -8.41
N SER A 111 -21.29 -43.39 -9.50
CA SER A 111 -21.02 -41.96 -9.55
C SER A 111 -22.24 -41.20 -10.06
N LEU A 112 -22.53 -40.06 -9.43
CA LEU A 112 -23.53 -39.09 -9.86
C LEU A 112 -22.81 -37.81 -10.25
N LYS A 113 -23.22 -37.20 -11.36
CA LYS A 113 -22.67 -35.92 -11.81
C LYS A 113 -23.78 -35.02 -12.29
N ALA A 114 -23.79 -33.77 -11.85
CA ALA A 114 -24.53 -32.74 -12.56
C ALA A 114 -23.89 -32.50 -13.93
N GLU A 115 -24.68 -32.58 -14.98
CA GLU A 115 -24.26 -32.10 -16.30
C GLU A 115 -24.45 -30.59 -16.32
N ALA A 116 -23.35 -29.84 -16.31
CA ALA A 116 -23.40 -28.39 -16.42
C ALA A 116 -23.73 -27.99 -17.87
N GLU A 117 -24.86 -27.32 -18.09
CA GLU A 117 -24.94 -26.32 -19.15
C GLU A 117 -24.36 -25.02 -18.57
N GLU A 118 -23.37 -24.43 -19.22
CA GLU A 118 -22.49 -23.35 -18.72
C GLU A 118 -23.17 -22.02 -18.31
N ALA A 119 -24.50 -21.97 -18.14
CA ALA A 119 -25.22 -20.69 -17.99
C ALA A 119 -26.38 -20.63 -16.96
N GLU A 120 -26.76 -21.70 -16.27
CA GLU A 120 -27.89 -21.65 -15.32
C GLU A 120 -27.52 -22.12 -13.92
N ALA A 121 -27.99 -21.40 -12.90
CA ALA A 121 -27.86 -21.79 -11.51
C ALA A 121 -28.50 -23.18 -11.30
N ASN A 122 -27.68 -24.16 -10.96
CA ASN A 122 -28.08 -25.56 -10.89
C ASN A 122 -28.53 -25.92 -9.46
N LEU A 123 -29.66 -26.61 -9.30
CA LEU A 123 -30.13 -27.11 -7.99
C LEU A 123 -29.13 -28.03 -7.27
N PHE A 124 -28.15 -28.58 -8.01
CA PHE A 124 -27.25 -29.63 -7.55
C PHE A 124 -26.65 -29.43 -6.16
N ASP A 125 -26.15 -28.23 -5.85
CA ASP A 125 -25.46 -27.96 -4.57
C ASP A 125 -26.38 -28.03 -3.33
N GLN A 126 -27.69 -27.97 -3.56
CA GLN A 126 -28.72 -28.03 -2.52
C GLN A 126 -29.34 -29.42 -2.37
N LEU A 127 -29.13 -30.34 -3.33
CA LEU A 127 -29.75 -31.66 -3.30
C LEU A 127 -29.06 -32.58 -2.30
N ILE A 128 -29.86 -33.34 -1.56
CA ILE A 128 -29.40 -34.47 -0.75
C ILE A 128 -29.57 -35.74 -1.56
N ILE A 129 -28.45 -36.45 -1.75
CA ILE A 129 -28.41 -37.66 -2.57
C ILE A 129 -28.07 -38.87 -1.70
N GLY A 130 -28.96 -39.85 -1.69
CA GLY A 130 -28.82 -41.11 -0.96
C GLY A 130 -28.76 -42.30 -1.91
N LEU A 131 -28.01 -43.33 -1.51
CA LEU A 131 -27.95 -44.63 -2.19
C LEU A 131 -28.41 -45.74 -1.26
N SER A 132 -29.17 -46.69 -1.79
CA SER A 132 -29.70 -47.83 -1.04
C SER A 132 -29.79 -49.09 -1.91
N GLU A 133 -29.53 -50.27 -1.35
CA GLU A 133 -29.75 -51.56 -2.02
C GLU A 133 -31.16 -52.14 -1.75
N ASP A 134 -31.87 -51.63 -0.74
CA ASP A 134 -33.12 -52.19 -0.24
C ASP A 134 -34.31 -51.21 -0.27
N ASN A 135 -34.08 -49.95 -0.68
CA ASN A 135 -35.04 -48.85 -0.66
C ASN A 135 -35.58 -48.51 0.75
N MET A 136 -34.90 -48.94 1.80
CA MET A 136 -35.28 -48.66 3.19
C MET A 136 -34.18 -47.89 3.92
N SER A 137 -32.92 -48.27 3.72
CA SER A 137 -31.77 -47.67 4.39
C SER A 137 -30.87 -46.99 3.36
N TYR A 138 -30.75 -45.66 3.48
CA TYR A 138 -29.96 -44.84 2.55
C TYR A 138 -28.64 -44.38 3.20
N SER A 139 -27.56 -44.48 2.45
CA SER A 139 -26.28 -43.83 2.75
C SER A 139 -26.15 -42.58 1.90
N TYR A 140 -25.84 -41.44 2.51
CA TYR A 140 -25.79 -40.14 1.83
C TYR A 140 -24.37 -39.63 1.68
N TYR A 141 -24.06 -39.06 0.52
CA TYR A 141 -22.71 -38.72 0.12
C TYR A 141 -22.64 -37.30 -0.45
N GLY A 142 -21.62 -36.54 -0.06
CA GLY A 142 -21.36 -35.17 -0.51
C GLY A 142 -20.38 -35.10 -1.69
N ASP A 143 -19.45 -36.06 -1.79
CA ASP A 143 -18.63 -36.25 -2.97
C ASP A 143 -19.28 -37.37 -3.78
N TYR A 144 -19.82 -37.02 -4.95
CA TYR A 144 -20.82 -37.80 -5.70
C TYR A 144 -20.26 -39.06 -6.41
N ALA A 145 -19.48 -39.86 -5.69
CA ALA A 145 -19.07 -41.21 -6.05
C ALA A 145 -18.94 -42.10 -4.80
N THR A 146 -19.40 -43.35 -4.88
CA THR A 146 -19.20 -44.32 -3.80
C THR A 146 -17.75 -44.82 -3.76
N ALA A 147 -17.36 -45.38 -2.62
CA ALA A 147 -16.12 -46.15 -2.54
C ALA A 147 -16.12 -47.31 -3.56
N TRP A 148 -14.92 -47.67 -4.04
CA TRP A 148 -14.73 -48.85 -4.88
C TRP A 148 -14.99 -50.11 -4.06
N GLU A 149 -15.96 -50.91 -4.49
CA GLU A 149 -16.28 -52.19 -3.88
C GLU A 149 -15.74 -53.32 -4.74
N LYS A 150 -15.14 -54.33 -4.10
CA LYS A 150 -14.68 -55.53 -4.79
C LYS A 150 -15.84 -56.49 -5.03
N LYS A 151 -16.06 -56.84 -6.29
CA LYS A 151 -17.02 -57.86 -6.72
C LYS A 151 -16.27 -59.07 -7.28
N GLU A 152 -16.78 -60.25 -6.95
CA GLU A 152 -16.23 -61.51 -7.45
C GLU A 152 -16.64 -61.76 -8.91
N ALA A 153 -15.96 -62.68 -9.59
CA ALA A 153 -16.32 -63.05 -10.96
C ALA A 153 -17.71 -63.72 -11.01
N VAL A 154 -18.48 -63.44 -12.05
CA VAL A 154 -19.78 -64.09 -12.27
C VAL A 154 -19.55 -65.51 -12.83
N SER A 155 -19.99 -66.53 -12.10
CA SER A 155 -19.94 -67.93 -12.54
C SER A 155 -21.28 -68.36 -13.14
N GLY A 156 -21.42 -68.29 -14.48
CA GLY A 156 -22.63 -68.73 -15.18
C GLY A 156 -23.38 -67.60 -15.88
N GLU A 157 -24.70 -67.51 -15.65
CA GLU A 157 -25.54 -66.45 -16.21
C GLU A 157 -25.27 -65.10 -15.52
N ALA A 158 -25.55 -64.00 -16.22
CA ALA A 158 -25.38 -62.65 -15.69
C ALA A 158 -26.21 -62.45 -14.42
N THR A 159 -25.65 -61.75 -13.44
CA THR A 159 -26.34 -61.37 -12.21
C THR A 159 -26.95 -59.98 -12.35
N THR A 160 -28.19 -59.83 -11.90
CA THR A 160 -28.88 -58.54 -11.86
C THR A 160 -29.15 -58.16 -10.42
N THR A 161 -28.75 -56.94 -10.04
CA THR A 161 -29.00 -56.34 -8.73
C THR A 161 -29.72 -55.01 -8.89
N THR A 162 -30.52 -54.62 -7.90
CA THR A 162 -31.22 -53.33 -7.90
C THR A 162 -30.54 -52.36 -6.94
N LEU A 163 -30.40 -51.12 -7.38
CA LEU A 163 -29.93 -49.98 -6.59
C LEU A 163 -30.98 -48.87 -6.63
N TYR A 164 -31.16 -48.18 -5.51
CA TYR A 164 -32.06 -47.04 -5.40
C TYR A 164 -31.24 -45.77 -5.15
N VAL A 165 -31.53 -44.74 -5.93
CA VAL A 165 -31.01 -43.38 -5.76
C VAL A 165 -32.14 -42.49 -5.26
N SER A 166 -32.00 -41.94 -4.07
CA SER A 166 -32.87 -40.88 -3.55
C SER A 166 -32.21 -39.54 -3.85
N ILE A 167 -32.96 -38.61 -4.45
CA ILE A 167 -32.53 -37.22 -4.65
C ILE A 167 -33.63 -36.33 -4.09
N GLU A 168 -33.29 -35.58 -3.05
CA GLU A 168 -34.25 -34.76 -2.30
C GLU A 168 -33.80 -33.30 -2.32
N LEU A 169 -34.75 -32.39 -2.56
CA LEU A 169 -34.59 -30.99 -2.22
C LEU A 169 -35.04 -30.81 -0.78
N PRO A 170 -34.14 -30.53 0.17
CA PRO A 170 -34.50 -30.54 1.58
C PRO A 170 -35.47 -29.42 1.95
N GLY A 171 -36.23 -29.63 3.02
CA GLY A 171 -37.20 -28.64 3.52
C GLY A 171 -36.61 -27.28 3.90
N TYR A 172 -35.30 -27.21 4.15
CA TYR A 172 -34.58 -26.00 4.53
C TYR A 172 -34.18 -25.08 3.37
N VAL A 173 -34.39 -25.50 2.12
CA VAL A 173 -33.93 -24.73 0.97
C VAL A 173 -34.84 -23.51 0.75
N GLY A 174 -34.27 -22.31 0.81
CA GLY A 174 -34.99 -21.05 0.63
C GLY A 174 -35.46 -20.79 -0.81
N ASN A 175 -36.24 -19.72 -0.99
CA ASN A 175 -36.93 -19.41 -2.25
C ASN A 175 -36.01 -19.09 -3.44
N ASP A 176 -34.74 -18.76 -3.19
CA ASP A 176 -33.74 -18.45 -4.22
C ASP A 176 -33.43 -19.64 -5.16
N TRP A 177 -33.96 -20.82 -4.84
CA TRP A 177 -33.80 -22.04 -5.61
C TRP A 177 -35.07 -22.50 -6.32
N GLN A 178 -36.17 -21.74 -6.20
CA GLN A 178 -37.38 -21.96 -6.99
C GLN A 178 -37.09 -21.83 -8.49
N GLU A 179 -37.87 -22.53 -9.31
CA GLU A 179 -37.79 -22.52 -10.78
C GLU A 179 -36.48 -23.03 -11.41
N LYS A 180 -35.44 -23.28 -10.61
CA LYS A 180 -34.18 -23.86 -11.08
C LYS A 180 -34.35 -25.31 -11.53
N GLN A 181 -33.39 -25.78 -12.31
CA GLN A 181 -33.36 -27.13 -12.87
C GLN A 181 -32.01 -27.80 -12.66
N CYS A 182 -31.98 -29.12 -12.74
CA CYS A 182 -30.77 -29.93 -12.63
C CYS A 182 -30.88 -31.17 -13.51
N ARG A 183 -29.85 -31.44 -14.31
CA ARG A 183 -29.69 -32.69 -15.05
C ARG A 183 -28.62 -33.54 -14.36
N LEU A 184 -29.02 -34.69 -13.85
CA LEU A 184 -28.16 -35.63 -13.13
C LEU A 184 -27.84 -36.82 -14.01
N SER A 185 -26.55 -37.05 -14.26
CA SER A 185 -26.03 -38.25 -14.90
C SER A 185 -25.63 -39.28 -13.85
N LEU A 186 -26.17 -40.49 -13.98
CA LEU A 186 -25.82 -41.61 -13.14
C LEU A 186 -24.94 -42.58 -13.93
N THR A 187 -23.78 -42.92 -13.38
CA THR A 187 -22.85 -43.89 -13.97
C THR A 187 -22.48 -44.98 -12.98
N VAL A 188 -22.52 -46.23 -13.42
CA VAL A 188 -21.89 -47.35 -12.70
C VAL A 188 -20.55 -47.64 -13.37
N GLU A 189 -19.47 -47.42 -12.63
CA GLU A 189 -18.10 -47.58 -13.11
C GLU A 189 -17.56 -48.96 -12.68
N ALA A 190 -16.87 -49.67 -13.57
CA ALA A 190 -16.25 -50.96 -13.27
C ALA A 190 -14.86 -51.10 -13.91
N VAL A 191 -13.89 -51.57 -13.15
CA VAL A 191 -12.50 -51.80 -13.57
C VAL A 191 -11.98 -53.17 -13.11
N GLN A 192 -10.93 -53.71 -13.72
CA GLN A 192 -10.38 -55.01 -13.29
C GLN A 192 -9.96 -55.00 -11.81
N GLY A 193 -10.16 -56.13 -11.11
CA GLY A 193 -9.97 -56.21 -9.65
C GLY A 193 -8.53 -56.03 -9.16
N ASN A 194 -7.56 -55.99 -10.07
CA ASN A 194 -6.15 -55.72 -9.81
C ASN A 194 -5.74 -54.29 -10.22
N ALA A 195 -6.66 -53.46 -10.71
CA ALA A 195 -6.40 -52.07 -11.02
C ALA A 195 -5.98 -51.34 -9.74
N GLN A 196 -4.88 -50.57 -9.82
CA GLN A 196 -4.52 -49.65 -8.75
C GLN A 196 -5.39 -48.41 -8.88
N MET A 197 -6.45 -48.36 -8.09
CA MET A 197 -7.21 -47.13 -7.88
C MET A 197 -6.58 -46.42 -6.70
N ALA A 198 -6.48 -45.09 -6.76
CA ALA A 198 -6.21 -44.35 -5.53
C ALA A 198 -7.30 -44.72 -4.53
N ASP A 199 -6.93 -45.01 -3.29
CA ASP A 199 -7.89 -44.91 -2.19
C ASP A 199 -8.32 -43.43 -2.19
N GLU A 200 -9.38 -43.10 -2.94
CA GLU A 200 -10.14 -41.87 -2.78
C GLU A 200 -10.86 -42.00 -1.43
N ALA A 201 -10.06 -42.02 -0.37
CA ALA A 201 -10.49 -42.06 1.01
C ALA A 201 -11.09 -40.71 1.33
N SER A 202 -12.37 -40.55 1.00
CA SER A 202 -13.37 -39.86 1.82
C SER A 202 -14.55 -39.52 0.91
N ALA A 203 -15.49 -40.45 0.69
CA ALA A 203 -16.81 -39.97 0.34
C ALA A 203 -17.28 -39.16 1.56
N LYS A 204 -17.27 -37.82 1.46
CA LYS A 204 -17.79 -36.95 2.53
C LYS A 204 -19.16 -37.46 2.91
N ALA A 205 -19.33 -37.91 4.14
CA ALA A 205 -20.62 -38.43 4.56
C ALA A 205 -21.56 -37.26 4.75
N VAL A 206 -22.81 -37.43 4.31
CA VAL A 206 -23.90 -36.52 4.67
C VAL A 206 -24.69 -37.21 5.77
N HIS A 207 -24.76 -36.60 6.94
CA HIS A 207 -25.48 -37.12 8.10
C HIS A 207 -26.78 -36.35 8.24
N LEU A 208 -27.91 -37.03 8.05
CA LEU A 208 -29.23 -36.46 8.32
C LEU A 208 -29.53 -36.61 9.81
N VAL A 209 -29.84 -35.50 10.46
CA VAL A 209 -30.08 -35.44 11.91
C VAL A 209 -31.51 -35.02 12.19
N GLU A 210 -32.22 -35.82 12.98
CA GLU A 210 -33.65 -35.64 13.23
C GLU A 210 -33.97 -34.96 14.57
N ASP A 211 -33.01 -34.87 15.50
CA ASP A 211 -33.19 -34.19 16.78
C ASP A 211 -31.85 -33.77 17.41
N SER A 212 -31.90 -32.97 18.48
CA SER A 212 -30.70 -32.48 19.16
C SER A 212 -29.81 -33.59 19.77
N SER A 213 -30.38 -34.74 20.14
CA SER A 213 -29.61 -35.88 20.67
C SER A 213 -28.84 -36.58 19.56
N ALA A 214 -29.47 -36.76 18.40
CA ALA A 214 -28.84 -37.26 17.19
C ALA A 214 -27.74 -36.29 16.70
N LEU A 215 -27.94 -34.97 16.83
CA LEU A 215 -26.91 -33.98 16.50
C LEU A 215 -25.64 -34.20 17.32
N ALA A 216 -25.79 -34.27 18.65
CA ALA A 216 -24.66 -34.46 19.56
C ALA A 216 -23.91 -35.78 19.30
N ALA A 217 -24.65 -36.86 19.02
CA ALA A 217 -24.07 -38.15 18.67
C ALA A 217 -23.29 -38.09 17.35
N THR A 218 -23.88 -37.49 16.32
CA THR A 218 -23.25 -37.32 15.00
C THR A 218 -21.99 -36.47 15.08
N LEU A 219 -22.02 -35.34 15.78
CA LEU A 219 -20.84 -34.46 15.96
C LEU A 219 -19.66 -35.18 16.63
N THR A 220 -19.91 -36.23 17.42
CA THR A 220 -18.85 -37.03 18.05
C THR A 220 -18.14 -37.96 17.06
N VAL A 221 -18.86 -38.48 16.06
CA VAL A 221 -18.34 -39.48 15.12
C VAL A 221 -18.02 -38.94 13.72
N ALA A 222 -18.51 -37.74 13.40
CA ALA A 222 -18.26 -37.05 12.14
C ALA A 222 -16.76 -36.82 11.92
N LYS A 223 -16.33 -36.93 10.66
CA LYS A 223 -14.95 -36.77 10.21
C LYS A 223 -14.79 -35.45 9.47
N SER A 224 -13.53 -35.04 9.28
CA SER A 224 -13.23 -33.85 8.49
C SER A 224 -13.79 -33.99 7.06
N GLY A 225 -14.48 -32.96 6.59
CA GLY A 225 -15.18 -32.92 5.30
C GLY A 225 -16.65 -33.37 5.36
N ASP A 226 -17.11 -34.00 6.46
CA ASP A 226 -18.50 -34.43 6.57
C ASP A 226 -19.48 -33.24 6.61
N VAL A 227 -20.69 -33.49 6.10
CA VAL A 227 -21.81 -32.55 6.13
C VAL A 227 -22.85 -33.07 7.11
N VAL A 228 -23.29 -32.24 8.04
CA VAL A 228 -24.37 -32.53 8.98
C VAL A 228 -25.56 -31.68 8.62
N VAL A 229 -26.68 -32.33 8.33
CA VAL A 229 -27.92 -31.68 7.91
C VAL A 229 -28.92 -31.75 9.06
N LEU A 230 -29.38 -30.59 9.52
CA LEU A 230 -30.51 -30.47 10.45
C LEU A 230 -31.79 -30.74 9.65
N TYR A 231 -32.15 -32.02 9.56
CA TYR A 231 -33.12 -32.53 8.60
C TYR A 231 -34.57 -32.35 9.06
N ASP A 232 -34.82 -32.52 10.36
CA ASP A 232 -36.19 -32.49 10.90
C ASP A 232 -36.72 -31.05 11.04
N PRO A 233 -38.00 -30.79 10.68
CA PRO A 233 -38.62 -29.48 10.83
C PRO A 233 -38.61 -28.90 12.25
N SER A 234 -38.46 -29.72 13.29
CA SER A 234 -38.36 -29.27 14.69
C SER A 234 -37.16 -28.39 14.98
N PHE A 235 -36.15 -28.38 14.12
CA PHE A 235 -35.02 -27.46 14.24
C PHE A 235 -35.41 -26.01 13.90
N ALA A 236 -36.48 -25.79 13.13
CA ALA A 236 -36.93 -24.46 12.77
C ALA A 236 -37.34 -23.66 14.03
N ASN A 237 -36.78 -22.46 14.15
CA ASN A 237 -36.92 -21.53 15.27
C ASN A 237 -36.52 -22.13 16.62
N SER A 238 -35.62 -23.13 16.61
CA SER A 238 -35.12 -23.78 17.81
C SER A 238 -33.67 -23.39 18.12
N ASP A 239 -33.27 -23.62 19.36
CA ASP A 239 -31.88 -23.46 19.80
C ASP A 239 -31.06 -24.72 19.46
N VAL A 240 -29.88 -24.51 18.88
CA VAL A 240 -28.96 -25.56 18.44
C VAL A 240 -27.59 -25.35 19.08
N THR A 241 -26.97 -26.43 19.57
CA THR A 241 -25.60 -26.42 20.07
C THR A 241 -24.71 -27.25 19.16
N ILE A 242 -23.66 -26.63 18.63
CA ILE A 242 -22.63 -27.30 17.83
C ILE A 242 -21.32 -27.25 18.63
N ALA A 243 -20.88 -28.40 19.13
CA ALA A 243 -19.70 -28.51 19.97
C ALA A 243 -18.88 -29.76 19.67
N PHE A 244 -17.56 -29.58 19.49
CA PHE A 244 -16.57 -30.66 19.38
C PHE A 244 -15.16 -30.12 19.66
N GLU A 245 -14.28 -30.95 20.21
CA GLU A 245 -12.95 -30.53 20.70
C GLU A 245 -11.79 -30.97 19.78
N ASP A 246 -12.05 -31.79 18.76
CA ASP A 246 -11.03 -32.26 17.82
C ASP A 246 -10.79 -31.24 16.68
N THR A 247 -9.75 -31.49 15.89
CA THR A 247 -9.28 -30.57 14.82
C THR A 247 -9.98 -30.81 13.49
N LYS A 248 -11.22 -31.31 13.49
CA LYS A 248 -11.95 -31.61 12.25
C LYS A 248 -12.59 -30.36 11.66
N GLU A 249 -12.77 -30.39 10.35
CA GLU A 249 -13.55 -29.41 9.60
C GLU A 249 -14.88 -30.03 9.19
N ILE A 250 -16.01 -29.46 9.60
CA ILE A 250 -17.34 -29.97 9.21
C ILE A 250 -18.22 -28.85 8.67
N THR A 251 -19.19 -29.23 7.84
CA THR A 251 -20.25 -28.34 7.39
C THR A 251 -21.56 -28.67 8.09
N VAL A 252 -22.27 -27.67 8.60
CA VAL A 252 -23.63 -27.80 9.14
C VAL A 252 -24.60 -27.01 8.25
N ARG A 253 -25.70 -27.65 7.86
CA ARG A 253 -26.77 -27.05 7.06
C ARG A 253 -28.09 -27.05 7.85
N GLY A 254 -28.80 -25.92 7.86
CA GLY A 254 -30.09 -25.80 8.55
C GLY A 254 -30.95 -24.64 8.02
N TRP A 255 -32.09 -24.39 8.68
CA TRP A 255 -33.09 -23.39 8.31
C TRP A 255 -33.61 -22.62 9.51
N ASN A 256 -33.75 -21.30 9.39
CA ASN A 256 -34.48 -20.44 10.32
C ASN A 256 -34.21 -20.79 11.78
N LEU A 257 -32.94 -20.80 12.19
CA LEU A 257 -32.57 -21.20 13.55
C LEU A 257 -32.75 -20.01 14.51
N ALA A 258 -33.13 -20.28 15.77
CA ALA A 258 -33.20 -19.24 16.80
C ALA A 258 -31.78 -18.92 17.29
N THR A 259 -31.27 -19.67 18.28
CA THR A 259 -29.88 -19.50 18.75
C THR A 259 -28.99 -20.66 18.32
N VAL A 260 -27.86 -20.37 17.66
CA VAL A 260 -26.79 -21.34 17.41
C VAL A 260 -25.63 -21.06 18.37
N THR A 261 -25.40 -21.95 19.33
CA THR A 261 -24.26 -21.91 20.24
C THR A 261 -23.09 -22.68 19.64
N VAL A 262 -21.94 -22.03 19.47
CA VAL A 262 -20.73 -22.61 18.86
C VAL A 262 -19.61 -22.74 19.89
N ASN A 263 -19.15 -23.97 20.12
CA ASN A 263 -18.02 -24.30 20.97
C ASN A 263 -17.08 -25.30 20.27
N VAL A 264 -16.21 -24.78 19.40
CA VAL A 264 -15.32 -25.53 18.50
C VAL A 264 -13.87 -25.04 18.66
N PRO A 265 -13.24 -25.22 19.83
CA PRO A 265 -12.00 -24.54 20.18
C PRO A 265 -10.78 -24.90 19.32
N ASN A 266 -10.81 -26.07 18.66
CA ASN A 266 -9.67 -26.60 17.90
C ASN A 266 -9.99 -26.93 16.42
N GLY A 267 -11.26 -26.87 16.01
CA GLY A 267 -11.72 -27.29 14.69
C GLY A 267 -12.23 -26.14 13.82
N THR A 268 -12.81 -26.49 12.68
CA THR A 268 -13.42 -25.57 11.72
C THR A 268 -14.87 -25.95 11.42
N LEU A 269 -15.74 -24.96 11.42
CA LEU A 269 -17.17 -25.11 11.24
C LEU A 269 -17.66 -24.16 10.14
N HIS A 270 -18.25 -24.73 9.10
CA HIS A 270 -18.99 -23.99 8.08
C HIS A 270 -20.48 -24.11 8.38
N ILE A 271 -21.18 -22.98 8.51
CA ILE A 271 -22.63 -22.96 8.73
C ILE A 271 -23.31 -22.35 7.51
N TYR A 272 -24.08 -23.17 6.81
CA TYR A 272 -24.97 -22.72 5.74
C TYR A 272 -26.40 -22.65 6.28
N ASN A 273 -27.00 -21.47 6.20
CA ASN A 273 -28.39 -21.25 6.58
C ASN A 273 -29.04 -20.19 5.70
N GLU A 274 -30.37 -20.17 5.65
CA GLU A 274 -31.11 -19.02 5.11
C GLU A 274 -31.09 -17.86 6.11
N TYR A 275 -31.46 -18.14 7.37
CA TYR A 275 -31.54 -17.17 8.45
C TYR A 275 -31.24 -17.80 9.81
N ILE A 276 -30.41 -17.14 10.61
CA ILE A 276 -30.19 -17.46 12.02
C ILE A 276 -30.47 -16.19 12.84
N GLU A 277 -31.38 -16.24 13.82
CA GLU A 277 -31.66 -15.08 14.66
C GLU A 277 -30.43 -14.67 15.48
N LYS A 278 -29.73 -15.63 16.08
CA LYS A 278 -28.52 -15.40 16.88
C LYS A 278 -27.48 -16.51 16.74
N VAL A 279 -26.22 -16.14 16.55
CA VAL A 279 -25.03 -16.98 16.70
C VAL A 279 -24.24 -16.53 17.91
N ASP A 280 -24.02 -17.43 18.87
CA ASP A 280 -23.28 -17.19 20.12
C ASP A 280 -21.98 -18.00 20.13
N VAL A 281 -20.86 -17.32 19.88
CA VAL A 281 -19.54 -17.94 19.77
C VAL A 281 -18.87 -17.98 21.14
N GLN A 282 -18.82 -19.17 21.75
CA GLN A 282 -18.24 -19.38 23.08
C GLN A 282 -16.73 -19.60 23.02
N ALA A 283 -16.27 -20.46 22.12
CA ALA A 283 -14.85 -20.70 21.87
C ALA A 283 -14.66 -21.29 20.49
N VAL A 284 -13.80 -20.68 19.68
CA VAL A 284 -13.47 -21.19 18.35
C VAL A 284 -11.98 -21.00 18.06
N ALA A 285 -11.37 -21.85 17.22
CA ALA A 285 -9.96 -21.74 16.84
C ALA A 285 -9.67 -20.48 15.97
N SER A 286 -8.45 -20.32 15.48
CA SER A 286 -8.06 -19.14 14.69
C SER A 286 -8.70 -19.06 13.28
N ASP A 287 -9.28 -20.14 12.74
CA ASP A 287 -9.89 -20.20 11.39
C ASP A 287 -11.14 -21.09 11.39
N SER A 288 -12.09 -20.80 12.28
CA SER A 288 -12.92 -21.86 12.85
C SER A 288 -14.43 -21.71 12.69
N LEU A 289 -14.93 -20.52 12.38
CA LEU A 289 -16.34 -20.31 12.11
C LEU A 289 -16.53 -19.52 10.83
N HIS A 290 -17.17 -20.16 9.85
CA HIS A 290 -17.50 -19.59 8.55
C HIS A 290 -19.02 -19.54 8.42
N LEU A 291 -19.58 -18.35 8.21
CA LEU A 291 -21.02 -18.11 8.18
C LEU A 291 -21.47 -17.73 6.78
N TYR A 292 -22.39 -18.52 6.23
CA TYR A 292 -23.06 -18.27 4.95
C TYR A 292 -24.54 -17.97 5.20
N GLY A 293 -25.11 -17.06 4.39
CA GLY A 293 -26.52 -16.65 4.49
C GLY A 293 -26.74 -15.44 5.39
N THR A 294 -27.93 -15.35 6.00
CA THR A 294 -28.33 -14.20 6.83
C THR A 294 -28.24 -14.53 8.32
N VAL A 295 -27.69 -13.61 9.13
CA VAL A 295 -27.65 -13.71 10.59
C VAL A 295 -28.17 -12.42 11.21
N GLY A 296 -29.11 -12.50 12.16
CA GLY A 296 -29.57 -11.35 12.93
C GLY A 296 -28.44 -10.83 13.82
N LEU A 297 -28.01 -11.63 14.80
CA LEU A 297 -26.98 -11.26 15.75
C LEU A 297 -25.81 -12.25 15.78
N LEU A 298 -24.58 -11.78 15.59
CA LEU A 298 -23.35 -12.54 15.78
C LEU A 298 -22.58 -12.02 17.01
N ASN A 299 -22.43 -12.84 18.05
CA ASN A 299 -21.56 -12.52 19.19
C ASN A 299 -20.25 -13.30 19.10
N VAL A 300 -19.11 -12.59 19.07
CA VAL A 300 -17.76 -13.17 19.03
C VAL A 300 -16.99 -12.76 20.28
N SER A 301 -16.73 -13.74 21.15
CA SER A 301 -16.04 -13.49 22.43
C SER A 301 -14.61 -14.07 22.51
N GLN A 302 -14.26 -14.95 21.58
CA GLN A 302 -12.93 -15.54 21.44
C GLN A 302 -12.79 -16.16 20.05
N GLY A 303 -11.57 -16.21 19.51
CA GLY A 303 -11.27 -16.93 18.28
C GLY A 303 -11.55 -16.09 17.03
N ARG A 304 -11.84 -16.73 15.90
CA ARG A 304 -12.13 -16.05 14.62
C ARG A 304 -13.45 -16.48 14.00
N ALA A 305 -14.29 -15.51 13.66
CA ALA A 305 -15.46 -15.70 12.81
C ALA A 305 -15.25 -15.03 11.44
N VAL A 306 -15.74 -15.67 10.39
CA VAL A 306 -15.70 -15.22 9.01
C VAL A 306 -17.12 -15.10 8.49
N ILE A 307 -17.49 -13.89 8.06
CA ILE A 307 -18.73 -13.60 7.37
C ILE A 307 -18.43 -13.75 5.88
N GLU A 308 -18.88 -14.86 5.30
CA GLU A 308 -18.46 -15.33 3.98
C GLU A 308 -19.12 -14.56 2.83
N GLU A 309 -18.65 -14.83 1.61
CA GLU A 309 -19.04 -14.05 0.43
C GLU A 309 -20.57 -14.01 0.28
N ASN A 310 -21.12 -12.81 0.05
CA ASN A 310 -22.56 -12.57 -0.08
C ASN A 310 -23.40 -12.82 1.19
N ALA A 311 -22.80 -13.14 2.34
CA ALA A 311 -23.52 -13.23 3.61
C ALA A 311 -23.92 -11.84 4.13
N ALA A 312 -24.99 -11.80 4.93
CA ALA A 312 -25.49 -10.57 5.55
C ALA A 312 -25.66 -10.77 7.05
N VAL A 313 -25.17 -9.81 7.84
CA VAL A 313 -25.32 -9.81 9.31
C VAL A 313 -25.92 -8.48 9.77
N GLU A 314 -27.02 -8.50 10.52
CA GLU A 314 -27.63 -7.26 11.01
C GLU A 314 -26.80 -6.64 12.14
N THR A 315 -26.32 -7.44 13.09
CA THR A 315 -25.47 -6.96 14.19
C THR A 315 -24.34 -7.92 14.47
N VAL A 316 -23.11 -7.41 14.53
CA VAL A 316 -21.92 -8.13 14.99
C VAL A 316 -21.45 -7.49 16.29
N ASN A 317 -21.35 -8.26 17.37
CA ASN A 317 -20.72 -7.84 18.61
C ASN A 317 -19.37 -8.57 18.76
N VAL A 318 -18.28 -7.82 18.76
CA VAL A 318 -16.94 -8.32 19.01
C VAL A 318 -16.54 -7.89 20.42
N VAL A 319 -16.74 -8.80 21.38
CA VAL A 319 -16.53 -8.53 22.82
C VAL A 319 -15.61 -9.60 23.39
N PRO A 320 -14.29 -9.45 23.21
CA PRO A 320 -13.32 -10.43 23.70
C PRO A 320 -13.46 -10.62 25.22
N GLN A 321 -13.36 -11.87 25.67
CA GLN A 321 -13.21 -12.17 27.09
C GLN A 321 -11.90 -11.55 27.65
N ALA A 322 -11.81 -11.39 28.97
CA ALA A 322 -10.64 -10.80 29.62
C ALA A 322 -9.36 -11.59 29.25
N SER A 323 -8.34 -10.87 28.78
CA SER A 323 -7.06 -11.44 28.33
C SER A 323 -7.15 -12.42 27.16
N THR A 324 -8.18 -12.31 26.31
CA THR A 324 -8.31 -13.09 25.07
C THR A 324 -8.37 -12.19 23.83
N THR A 325 -8.37 -12.84 22.66
CA THR A 325 -8.53 -12.19 21.36
C THR A 325 -9.80 -12.69 20.67
N ALA A 326 -10.60 -11.75 20.16
CA ALA A 326 -11.70 -12.04 19.24
C ALA A 326 -11.40 -11.41 17.88
N LYS A 327 -11.66 -12.16 16.80
CA LYS A 327 -11.38 -11.76 15.43
C LYS A 327 -12.63 -11.90 14.56
N VAL A 328 -12.87 -10.92 13.71
CA VAL A 328 -13.94 -10.96 12.71
C VAL A 328 -13.38 -10.59 11.34
N ALA A 329 -13.68 -11.40 10.34
CA ALA A 329 -13.39 -11.08 8.94
C ALA A 329 -14.71 -10.93 8.17
N VAL A 330 -14.88 -9.79 7.49
CA VAL A 330 -15.98 -9.51 6.57
C VAL A 330 -15.43 -9.64 5.16
N THR A 331 -15.93 -10.63 4.41
CA THR A 331 -15.38 -10.97 3.09
C THR A 331 -16.10 -10.25 1.95
N ALA A 332 -15.66 -10.49 0.71
CA ALA A 332 -16.16 -9.78 -0.46
C ALA A 332 -17.69 -9.89 -0.59
N ASN A 333 -18.34 -8.79 -0.98
CA ASN A 333 -19.79 -8.68 -1.14
C ASN A 333 -20.64 -8.95 0.13
N ALA A 334 -20.01 -9.27 1.26
CA ALA A 334 -20.69 -9.43 2.53
C ALA A 334 -21.10 -8.07 3.10
N LYS A 335 -22.20 -8.06 3.86
CA LYS A 335 -22.78 -6.85 4.43
C LYS A 335 -22.96 -7.00 5.94
N VAL A 336 -22.53 -5.99 6.68
CA VAL A 336 -22.80 -5.86 8.12
C VAL A 336 -23.49 -4.53 8.37
N GLU A 337 -24.73 -4.56 8.88
CA GLU A 337 -25.47 -3.32 9.16
C GLU A 337 -24.85 -2.58 10.35
N THR A 338 -24.66 -3.26 11.49
CA THR A 338 -23.97 -2.67 12.66
C THR A 338 -22.91 -3.61 13.19
N MET A 339 -21.71 -3.08 13.44
CA MET A 339 -20.62 -3.77 14.14
C MET A 339 -20.25 -3.01 15.40
N ASN A 340 -20.41 -3.64 16.55
CA ASN A 340 -19.97 -3.11 17.84
C ASN A 340 -18.73 -3.86 18.30
N VAL A 341 -17.65 -3.12 18.57
CA VAL A 341 -16.40 -3.67 19.10
C VAL A 341 -16.17 -3.06 20.48
N ASP A 342 -16.26 -3.87 21.52
CA ASP A 342 -16.09 -3.44 22.91
C ASP A 342 -14.99 -4.27 23.58
N THR A 343 -13.85 -3.64 23.89
CA THR A 343 -12.65 -4.35 24.37
C THR A 343 -12.28 -3.94 25.78
N ALA A 344 -12.08 -4.91 26.67
CA ALA A 344 -11.57 -4.65 28.03
C ALA A 344 -10.05 -4.52 28.06
N GLU A 345 -9.51 -3.86 29.09
CA GLU A 345 -8.05 -3.75 29.31
C GLU A 345 -7.37 -5.13 29.29
N GLY A 346 -6.28 -5.25 28.52
CA GLY A 346 -5.52 -6.49 28.36
C GLY A 346 -6.13 -7.50 27.37
N SER A 347 -7.26 -7.18 26.73
CA SER A 347 -7.85 -7.97 25.64
C SER A 347 -7.65 -7.28 24.28
N MET A 348 -7.87 -8.03 23.20
CA MET A 348 -7.70 -7.54 21.83
C MET A 348 -8.86 -7.91 20.91
N ALA A 349 -9.30 -6.98 20.08
CA ALA A 349 -10.17 -7.25 18.93
C ALA A 349 -9.44 -6.98 17.62
N GLU A 350 -9.55 -7.91 16.67
CA GLU A 350 -9.07 -7.72 15.29
C GLU A 350 -10.25 -7.80 14.31
N VAL A 351 -10.44 -6.74 13.54
CA VAL A 351 -11.46 -6.71 12.48
C VAL A 351 -10.77 -6.57 11.14
N THR A 352 -11.10 -7.46 10.21
CA THR A 352 -10.67 -7.39 8.82
C THR A 352 -11.89 -7.16 7.93
N VAL A 353 -11.85 -6.12 7.09
CA VAL A 353 -12.88 -5.83 6.11
C VAL A 353 -12.24 -5.93 4.73
N LEU A 354 -12.58 -6.96 3.96
CA LEU A 354 -11.98 -7.20 2.64
C LEU A 354 -12.58 -6.31 1.54
N GLU A 355 -11.93 -6.30 0.38
CA GLU A 355 -12.40 -5.58 -0.80
C GLU A 355 -13.85 -5.95 -1.14
N ASN A 356 -14.66 -4.95 -1.52
CA ASN A 356 -16.09 -5.08 -1.81
C ASN A 356 -16.99 -5.51 -0.63
N ALA A 357 -16.44 -5.69 0.57
CA ALA A 357 -17.23 -5.82 1.79
C ALA A 357 -17.78 -4.45 2.22
N THR A 358 -18.94 -4.45 2.90
CA THR A 358 -19.53 -3.23 3.46
C THR A 358 -19.91 -3.41 4.92
N VAL A 359 -19.42 -2.50 5.76
CA VAL A 359 -19.89 -2.29 7.14
C VAL A 359 -20.57 -0.92 7.19
N PHE A 360 -21.89 -0.90 7.45
CA PHE A 360 -22.65 0.35 7.43
C PHE A 360 -22.36 1.21 8.67
N GLU A 361 -22.35 0.61 9.85
CA GLU A 361 -22.04 1.29 11.11
C GLU A 361 -21.00 0.51 11.92
N LEU A 362 -19.91 1.17 12.30
CA LEU A 362 -18.87 0.62 13.18
C LEU A 362 -18.76 1.45 14.46
N ASN A 363 -19.15 0.85 15.57
CA ASN A 363 -19.07 1.43 16.90
C ASN A 363 -17.92 0.81 17.69
N LEU A 364 -17.02 1.65 18.17
CA LEU A 364 -15.87 1.22 18.98
C LEU A 364 -16.03 1.74 20.41
N SER A 365 -15.81 0.87 21.38
CA SER A 365 -15.76 1.24 22.79
C SER A 365 -14.75 0.38 23.57
N GLY A 366 -14.52 0.80 24.81
CA GLY A 366 -13.70 0.07 25.77
C GLY A 366 -12.28 0.62 25.92
N SER A 367 -11.43 -0.14 26.61
CA SER A 367 -10.06 0.25 26.98
C SER A 367 -8.99 -0.76 26.54
N GLY A 368 -9.38 -1.77 25.77
CA GLY A 368 -8.48 -2.77 25.19
C GLY A 368 -7.87 -2.32 23.87
N GLU A 369 -7.16 -3.23 23.22
CA GLU A 369 -6.55 -2.99 21.91
C GLU A 369 -7.53 -3.36 20.78
N VAL A 370 -7.71 -2.45 19.82
CA VAL A 370 -8.52 -2.68 18.62
C VAL A 370 -7.67 -2.42 17.38
N THR A 371 -7.54 -3.44 16.54
CA THR A 371 -6.91 -3.34 15.21
C THR A 371 -7.95 -3.53 14.13
N ILE A 372 -7.99 -2.60 13.18
CA ILE A 372 -8.88 -2.67 12.02
C ILE A 372 -8.03 -2.64 10.73
N ASP A 373 -8.08 -3.74 9.99
CA ASP A 373 -7.49 -3.87 8.65
C ASP A 373 -8.61 -3.75 7.60
N ASN A 374 -8.70 -2.58 6.98
CA ASN A 374 -9.78 -2.25 6.07
C ASN A 374 -9.28 -2.09 4.63
N SER A 375 -9.81 -2.94 3.75
CA SER A 375 -9.73 -2.87 2.29
C SER A 375 -11.11 -2.70 1.64
N GLY A 376 -12.20 -2.66 2.43
CA GLY A 376 -13.57 -2.49 1.96
C GLY A 376 -14.15 -1.12 2.29
N THR A 377 -15.47 -1.07 2.45
CA THR A 377 -16.20 0.17 2.77
C THR A 377 -16.73 0.16 4.20
N ILE A 378 -16.39 1.19 4.98
CA ILE A 378 -16.97 1.49 6.29
C ILE A 378 -17.65 2.87 6.19
N ILE A 379 -18.96 2.96 6.44
CA ILE A 379 -19.76 4.16 6.13
C ILE A 379 -19.85 5.14 7.31
N ASP A 380 -20.26 4.67 8.49
CA ASP A 380 -20.40 5.49 9.71
C ASP A 380 -19.54 4.93 10.84
N GLN A 381 -18.94 5.82 11.64
CA GLN A 381 -17.99 5.46 12.67
C GLN A 381 -18.06 6.36 13.90
N SER A 382 -18.09 5.74 15.08
CA SER A 382 -17.74 6.37 16.36
C SER A 382 -16.41 5.77 16.87
N ALA A 383 -15.37 6.60 17.03
CA ALA A 383 -14.02 6.14 17.39
C ALA A 383 -13.60 6.66 18.77
N ASP A 384 -13.01 5.79 19.59
CA ASP A 384 -12.32 6.16 20.84
C ASP A 384 -10.80 6.29 20.65
N ALA A 385 -10.18 7.11 21.52
CA ALA A 385 -8.75 7.41 21.50
C ALA A 385 -7.90 6.17 21.86
N GLY A 386 -7.24 5.57 20.88
CA GLY A 386 -6.39 4.38 21.04
C GLY A 386 -6.44 3.39 19.88
N THR A 387 -7.39 3.56 18.95
CA THR A 387 -7.60 2.66 17.81
C THR A 387 -6.54 2.84 16.71
N VAL A 388 -6.03 1.73 16.16
CA VAL A 388 -5.16 1.75 14.97
C VAL A 388 -5.95 1.33 13.74
N PHE A 389 -6.25 2.29 12.87
CA PHE A 389 -6.86 2.05 11.56
C PHE A 389 -5.77 1.89 10.50
N LYS A 390 -5.72 0.73 9.86
CA LYS A 390 -4.92 0.53 8.65
C LYS A 390 -5.86 0.42 7.46
N ASN A 391 -5.88 1.46 6.65
CA ASN A 391 -6.66 1.53 5.41
C ASN A 391 -5.76 1.22 4.23
N VAL A 392 -5.98 0.07 3.61
CA VAL A 392 -5.33 -0.30 2.35
C VAL A 392 -6.20 0.24 1.23
N VAL A 393 -5.64 1.16 0.43
CA VAL A 393 -6.38 1.80 -0.67
C VAL A 393 -5.90 1.26 -2.01
N SER A 394 -6.86 0.84 -2.83
CA SER A 394 -6.64 0.25 -4.16
C SER A 394 -7.41 0.97 -5.28
N ASP A 395 -8.35 1.85 -4.93
CA ASP A 395 -9.16 2.59 -5.89
C ASP A 395 -9.58 3.98 -5.38
N GLU A 396 -10.26 4.74 -6.24
CA GLU A 396 -10.77 6.08 -5.91
C GLU A 396 -11.77 6.08 -4.73
N ASN A 397 -12.63 5.06 -4.61
CA ASN A 397 -13.68 5.07 -3.59
C ASN A 397 -13.10 4.81 -2.20
N THR A 398 -12.23 3.80 -2.08
CA THR A 398 -11.53 3.43 -0.85
C THR A 398 -10.65 4.57 -0.34
N LEU A 399 -9.95 5.27 -1.23
CA LEU A 399 -9.18 6.48 -0.89
C LEU A 399 -10.07 7.61 -0.35
N LEU A 400 -11.16 7.94 -1.06
CA LEU A 400 -12.04 9.05 -0.68
C LEU A 400 -12.80 8.80 0.63
N ALA A 401 -13.03 7.53 0.98
CA ALA A 401 -13.55 7.14 2.28
C ALA A 401 -12.48 7.27 3.37
N ALA A 402 -11.29 6.69 3.16
CA ALA A 402 -10.21 6.69 4.14
C ALA A 402 -9.74 8.10 4.54
N LEU A 403 -9.71 9.06 3.60
CA LEU A 403 -9.32 10.46 3.88
C LEU A 403 -10.25 11.21 4.84
N LYS A 404 -11.46 10.68 5.08
CA LYS A 404 -12.45 11.26 6.00
C LYS A 404 -12.47 10.58 7.37
N GLN A 405 -11.68 9.52 7.56
CA GLN A 405 -11.63 8.72 8.78
C GLN A 405 -10.59 9.27 9.75
N ASP A 406 -11.02 9.72 10.92
CA ASP A 406 -10.11 10.22 11.96
C ASP A 406 -9.26 9.08 12.55
N GLY A 407 -7.96 9.33 12.70
CA GLY A 407 -6.97 8.34 13.11
C GLY A 407 -6.50 7.37 12.01
N ALA A 408 -6.92 7.55 10.75
CA ALA A 408 -6.59 6.62 9.67
C ALA A 408 -5.11 6.63 9.29
N ASN A 409 -4.50 5.43 9.18
CA ASN A 409 -3.25 5.21 8.48
C ASN A 409 -3.56 4.66 7.08
N ILE A 410 -3.36 5.49 6.06
CA ILE A 410 -3.70 5.21 4.67
C ILE A 410 -2.45 4.71 3.95
N VAL A 411 -2.53 3.53 3.33
CA VAL A 411 -1.42 2.89 2.61
C VAL A 411 -1.87 2.52 1.20
N PHE A 412 -1.18 3.03 0.20
CA PHE A 412 -1.46 2.72 -1.21
C PHE A 412 -0.84 1.38 -1.62
N THR A 413 -1.53 0.65 -2.49
CA THR A 413 -1.06 -0.61 -3.08
C THR A 413 -1.00 -0.58 -4.61
N THR A 414 -1.47 0.50 -5.21
CA THR A 414 -1.47 0.74 -6.66
C THR A 414 -1.53 2.24 -6.93
N ASP A 415 -1.23 2.64 -8.16
CA ASP A 415 -1.51 3.99 -8.64
C ASP A 415 -3.03 4.25 -8.63
N ILE A 416 -3.45 5.43 -8.16
CA ILE A 416 -4.86 5.82 -8.08
C ILE A 416 -5.08 7.10 -8.88
N THR A 417 -6.06 7.07 -9.79
CA THR A 417 -6.54 8.26 -10.49
C THR A 417 -7.91 8.66 -9.96
N VAL A 418 -8.03 9.92 -9.51
CA VAL A 418 -9.26 10.50 -8.95
C VAL A 418 -9.88 11.49 -9.95
N SER A 419 -11.18 11.36 -10.14
CA SER A 419 -11.95 12.09 -11.15
C SER A 419 -13.34 12.54 -10.68
N LYS A 420 -13.89 11.91 -9.63
CA LYS A 420 -15.23 12.19 -9.08
C LYS A 420 -15.23 13.38 -8.13
N SER A 421 -14.24 13.43 -7.23
CA SER A 421 -14.12 14.49 -6.23
C SER A 421 -12.69 14.67 -5.75
N THR A 422 -12.35 15.90 -5.35
CA THR A 422 -10.99 16.23 -4.91
C THR A 422 -10.64 15.46 -3.64
N PRO A 423 -9.49 14.77 -3.58
CA PRO A 423 -8.98 14.18 -2.35
C PRO A 423 -8.87 15.24 -1.26
N LEU A 424 -9.64 15.09 -0.19
CA LEU A 424 -9.77 16.09 0.87
C LEU A 424 -9.67 15.41 2.23
N VAL A 425 -8.70 15.84 3.05
CA VAL A 425 -8.71 15.60 4.50
C VAL A 425 -9.52 16.72 5.17
N PRO A 426 -10.69 16.43 5.77
CA PRO A 426 -11.57 17.45 6.37
C PRO A 426 -10.97 18.10 7.64
N GLU A 427 -11.58 19.20 8.09
CA GLU A 427 -11.29 19.78 9.41
C GLU A 427 -11.59 18.75 10.52
N ASN A 428 -10.81 18.78 11.60
CA ASN A 428 -10.90 17.86 12.74
C ASN A 428 -10.65 16.37 12.43
N VAL A 429 -10.10 16.06 11.26
CA VAL A 429 -9.66 14.70 10.91
C VAL A 429 -8.13 14.64 10.94
N THR A 430 -7.59 13.60 11.57
CA THR A 430 -6.17 13.30 11.68
C THR A 430 -5.83 12.03 10.90
N VAL A 431 -4.87 12.09 9.97
CA VAL A 431 -4.45 10.93 9.17
C VAL A 431 -2.93 10.81 9.06
N SER A 432 -2.44 9.60 8.76
CA SER A 432 -1.10 9.36 8.19
C SER A 432 -1.27 8.77 6.80
N ILE A 433 -0.49 9.23 5.82
CA ILE A 433 -0.61 8.80 4.42
C ILE A 433 0.75 8.33 3.91
N ASP A 434 0.83 7.06 3.56
CA ASP A 434 1.97 6.42 2.89
C ASP A 434 1.55 6.00 1.47
N LEU A 435 2.09 6.67 0.45
CA LEU A 435 1.79 6.34 -0.94
C LEU A 435 2.52 5.06 -1.40
N GLY A 436 3.36 4.42 -0.59
CA GLY A 436 3.97 3.12 -0.90
C GLY A 436 4.87 3.08 -2.15
N GLY A 437 5.28 4.24 -2.68
CA GLY A 437 5.96 4.38 -3.96
C GLY A 437 5.05 4.56 -5.17
N TYR A 438 3.73 4.56 -4.98
CA TYR A 438 2.71 4.74 -6.01
C TYR A 438 2.36 6.22 -6.25
N THR A 439 1.57 6.46 -7.29
CA THR A 439 1.14 7.79 -7.73
C THR A 439 -0.35 8.04 -7.44
N LEU A 440 -0.65 9.16 -6.80
CA LEU A 440 -1.99 9.74 -6.71
C LEU A 440 -2.14 10.82 -7.79
N THR A 441 -2.92 10.55 -8.84
CA THR A 441 -3.19 11.51 -9.91
C THR A 441 -4.60 12.09 -9.80
N SER A 442 -4.72 13.40 -9.65
CA SER A 442 -5.99 14.11 -9.62
C SER A 442 -6.23 14.93 -10.86
N ASN A 443 -7.24 14.53 -11.65
CA ASN A 443 -7.72 15.29 -12.80
C ASN A 443 -8.51 16.55 -12.43
N LEU A 444 -8.55 16.87 -11.13
CA LEU A 444 -9.20 18.04 -10.56
C LEU A 444 -8.14 19.10 -10.22
N ASN A 445 -8.59 20.24 -9.70
CA ASN A 445 -7.71 21.39 -9.46
C ASN A 445 -6.49 21.08 -8.55
N SER A 446 -6.67 20.21 -7.55
CA SER A 446 -5.62 19.85 -6.59
C SER A 446 -5.38 18.35 -6.52
N GLY A 447 -4.12 17.93 -6.38
CA GLY A 447 -3.72 16.54 -6.10
C GLY A 447 -4.24 16.06 -4.74
N LEU A 448 -3.99 16.87 -3.70
CA LEU A 448 -4.51 16.66 -2.35
C LEU A 448 -4.88 18.01 -1.71
N VAL A 449 -6.04 18.08 -1.06
CA VAL A 449 -6.43 19.21 -0.21
C VAL A 449 -6.40 18.77 1.24
N ASN A 450 -5.69 19.50 2.09
CA ASN A 450 -5.66 19.25 3.53
C ASN A 450 -6.33 20.39 4.28
N LYS A 451 -7.37 20.09 5.08
CA LYS A 451 -7.94 21.00 6.09
C LYS A 451 -7.82 20.47 7.52
N GLY A 452 -7.38 19.22 7.69
CA GLY A 452 -7.22 18.55 8.97
C GLY A 452 -5.77 18.51 9.43
N THR A 453 -5.39 17.41 10.08
CA THR A 453 -4.01 17.13 10.51
C THR A 453 -3.46 15.92 9.76
N ILE A 454 -2.35 16.08 9.04
CA ILE A 454 -1.60 14.98 8.45
C ILE A 454 -0.33 14.77 9.27
N LEU A 455 -0.21 13.62 9.94
CA LEU A 455 0.94 13.28 10.76
C LEU A 455 2.18 12.98 9.92
N CYS A 456 2.01 12.26 8.82
CA CYS A 456 3.06 11.99 7.84
C CYS A 456 2.43 11.89 6.46
N LEU A 457 3.05 12.49 5.45
CA LEU A 457 2.72 12.31 4.04
C LEU A 457 4.00 11.91 3.30
N SER A 458 4.09 10.65 2.88
CA SER A 458 5.37 10.06 2.44
C SER A 458 5.28 9.07 1.28
N ASN A 459 6.46 8.80 0.69
CA ASN A 459 6.78 7.68 -0.22
C ASN A 459 5.88 7.55 -1.46
N GLY A 460 6.19 8.27 -2.52
CA GLY A 460 5.43 8.17 -3.78
C GLY A 460 5.27 9.54 -4.41
N LYS A 461 4.27 9.68 -5.27
CA LYS A 461 4.07 10.91 -6.06
C LYS A 461 2.62 11.39 -6.02
N ILE A 462 2.42 12.70 -5.85
CA ILE A 462 1.13 13.35 -6.00
C ILE A 462 1.14 14.23 -7.24
N GLU A 463 0.17 14.02 -8.12
CA GLU A 463 -0.01 14.82 -9.32
C GLU A 463 -1.33 15.59 -9.25
N GLY A 464 -1.25 16.91 -9.39
CA GLY A 464 -2.43 17.77 -9.45
C GLY A 464 -2.44 18.66 -10.68
N LEU A 465 -3.62 19.15 -11.06
CA LEU A 465 -3.74 20.05 -12.21
C LEU A 465 -3.07 21.40 -11.92
N ALA A 466 -3.61 22.20 -10.99
CA ALA A 466 -3.07 23.50 -10.61
C ALA A 466 -2.22 23.42 -9.34
N TYR A 467 -2.70 22.71 -8.31
CA TYR A 467 -1.96 22.53 -7.07
C TYR A 467 -1.61 21.07 -6.88
N GLY A 468 -0.37 20.75 -6.56
CA GLY A 468 -0.04 19.40 -6.13
C GLY A 468 -0.65 19.12 -4.76
N ILE A 469 -0.24 19.90 -3.77
CA ILE A 469 -0.80 19.91 -2.41
C ILE A 469 -1.33 21.30 -2.09
N ALA A 470 -2.61 21.38 -1.72
CA ALA A 470 -3.27 22.58 -1.18
C ALA A 470 -3.49 22.42 0.33
N ASN A 471 -2.61 23.01 1.14
CA ASN A 471 -2.63 22.86 2.59
C ASN A 471 -3.28 24.06 3.29
N TYR A 472 -4.43 23.83 3.92
CA TYR A 472 -5.13 24.74 4.83
C TYR A 472 -5.01 24.31 6.31
N GLY A 473 -4.66 23.04 6.55
CA GLY A 473 -4.53 22.44 7.87
C GLY A 473 -3.08 22.30 8.34
N HIS A 474 -2.80 21.29 9.14
CA HIS A 474 -1.47 21.02 9.69
C HIS A 474 -0.87 19.77 9.04
N ILE A 475 0.36 19.87 8.54
CA ILE A 475 1.18 18.71 8.13
C ILE A 475 2.38 18.67 9.06
N LYS A 476 2.59 17.57 9.78
CA LYS A 476 3.78 17.45 10.65
C LYS A 476 5.02 17.12 9.84
N THR A 477 4.98 16.05 9.02
CA THR A 477 6.11 15.68 8.19
C THR A 477 5.68 15.47 6.74
N LEU A 478 6.36 16.16 5.82
CA LEU A 478 6.17 16.04 4.38
C LEU A 478 7.42 15.44 3.73
N ASN A 479 7.26 14.32 3.01
CA ASN A 479 8.34 13.61 2.32
C ASN A 479 7.81 12.79 1.12
N VAL A 480 7.17 13.48 0.17
CA VAL A 480 6.52 12.89 -1.01
C VAL A 480 6.90 13.71 -2.24
N ASP A 481 6.97 13.08 -3.40
CA ASP A 481 7.11 13.79 -4.67
C ASP A 481 5.80 14.44 -5.06
N VAL A 482 5.86 15.62 -5.65
CA VAL A 482 4.71 16.40 -6.04
C VAL A 482 4.97 17.06 -7.39
N GLN A 483 4.09 16.83 -8.35
CA GLN A 483 4.17 17.46 -9.66
C GLN A 483 2.83 18.10 -10.04
N THR A 484 2.91 19.22 -10.76
CA THR A 484 1.71 19.83 -11.37
C THR A 484 1.76 19.74 -12.89
N TYR A 485 0.63 19.42 -13.51
CA TYR A 485 0.57 19.15 -14.96
C TYR A 485 -0.43 20.02 -15.74
N ALA A 486 -1.04 21.08 -15.18
CA ALA A 486 -1.96 21.97 -15.90
C ALA A 486 -1.51 22.36 -17.32
N VAL A 487 -2.15 21.80 -18.35
CA VAL A 487 -1.75 21.95 -19.75
C VAL A 487 -2.44 23.14 -20.45
N THR A 488 -3.39 23.83 -19.81
CA THR A 488 -4.24 24.81 -20.48
C THR A 488 -4.03 26.25 -20.00
N LYS A 489 -4.03 27.18 -20.97
CA LYS A 489 -3.90 28.64 -20.78
C LYS A 489 -4.94 29.28 -19.85
N GLU A 490 -6.00 28.57 -19.49
CA GLU A 490 -7.17 29.09 -18.78
C GLU A 490 -7.08 28.95 -17.26
N LEU A 491 -6.26 28.03 -16.76
CA LEU A 491 -6.04 27.81 -15.33
C LEU A 491 -4.65 28.38 -14.98
N GLY A 492 -4.63 29.63 -14.49
CA GLY A 492 -3.41 30.32 -14.06
C GLY A 492 -2.62 29.55 -12.98
N ALA A 493 -1.36 29.96 -12.77
CA ALA A 493 -0.42 29.55 -11.70
C ALA A 493 -0.49 28.08 -11.22
N GLY A 494 0.53 27.26 -11.56
CA GLY A 494 0.68 25.94 -10.96
C GLY A 494 1.63 25.96 -9.77
N ASP A 495 1.26 25.45 -8.60
CA ASP A 495 2.16 25.38 -7.44
C ASP A 495 2.28 23.94 -6.94
N ALA A 496 3.50 23.44 -6.76
CA ALA A 496 3.67 22.06 -6.28
C ALA A 496 3.14 21.94 -4.84
N ILE A 497 3.56 22.84 -3.95
CA ILE A 497 2.94 23.01 -2.63
C ILE A 497 2.39 24.43 -2.52
N TYR A 498 1.12 24.53 -2.10
CA TYR A 498 0.50 25.77 -1.68
C TYR A 498 0.10 25.70 -0.20
N VAL A 499 0.76 26.48 0.65
CA VAL A 499 0.41 26.66 2.06
C VAL A 499 -0.49 27.89 2.18
N PHE A 500 -1.80 27.65 2.31
CA PHE A 500 -2.81 28.70 2.44
C PHE A 500 -2.74 29.39 3.82
N SER A 501 -3.44 30.52 3.95
CA SER A 501 -3.55 31.24 5.22
C SER A 501 -4.14 30.34 6.32
N GLY A 502 -3.40 30.12 7.40
CA GLY A 502 -3.77 29.21 8.49
C GLY A 502 -3.17 27.80 8.37
N GLY A 503 -2.64 27.45 7.20
CA GLY A 503 -1.94 26.19 6.99
C GLY A 503 -0.54 26.20 7.61
N VAL A 504 -0.16 25.07 8.19
CA VAL A 504 1.15 24.88 8.85
C VAL A 504 1.81 23.61 8.31
N ILE A 505 3.11 23.67 8.04
CA ILE A 505 3.97 22.50 7.85
C ILE A 505 5.08 22.56 8.90
N ASP A 506 5.23 21.52 9.74
CA ASP A 506 6.33 21.49 10.71
C ASP A 506 7.67 21.21 10.02
N GLU A 507 7.77 20.13 9.24
CA GLU A 507 9.00 19.79 8.54
C GLU A 507 8.74 19.32 7.10
N ILE A 508 9.41 19.95 6.13
CA ILE A 508 9.62 19.39 4.79
C ILE A 508 10.96 18.68 4.77
N LYS A 509 10.91 17.34 4.74
CA LYS A 509 12.07 16.48 4.99
C LYS A 509 12.74 15.95 3.72
N GLY A 510 12.01 15.87 2.62
CA GLY A 510 12.47 15.26 1.37
C GLY A 510 11.42 15.34 0.27
N GLY A 511 11.64 14.66 -0.87
CA GLY A 511 10.72 14.67 -2.03
C GLY A 511 11.04 15.74 -3.07
N ASN A 512 10.43 15.61 -4.25
CA ASN A 512 10.61 16.51 -5.40
C ASN A 512 9.33 17.34 -5.63
N TYR A 513 9.41 18.65 -5.48
CA TYR A 513 8.30 19.60 -5.60
C TYR A 513 8.43 20.41 -6.89
N ILE A 514 7.83 19.89 -7.95
CA ILE A 514 8.03 20.34 -9.33
C ILE A 514 6.74 21.00 -9.85
N ALA A 515 6.79 22.32 -10.01
CA ALA A 515 5.66 23.12 -10.47
C ALA A 515 5.65 23.36 -12.00
N HIS A 516 6.21 22.41 -12.76
CA HIS A 516 6.26 22.48 -14.21
C HIS A 516 6.20 21.07 -14.84
N PRO A 517 5.74 20.94 -16.09
CA PRO A 517 5.85 19.69 -16.83
C PRO A 517 7.26 19.52 -17.38
N ASP A 518 7.63 18.29 -17.74
CA ASP A 518 8.93 17.98 -18.34
C ASP A 518 9.09 18.66 -19.72
N VAL A 519 7.99 18.82 -20.46
CA VAL A 519 7.95 19.44 -21.79
C VAL A 519 6.95 20.61 -21.80
N TYR A 520 7.45 21.81 -22.07
CA TYR A 520 6.66 23.04 -22.04
C TYR A 520 5.86 23.24 -23.35
N ALA A 521 4.52 23.10 -23.29
CA ALA A 521 3.65 23.40 -24.43
C ALA A 521 3.22 24.88 -24.53
N SER A 522 3.22 25.64 -23.43
CA SER A 522 2.93 27.08 -23.44
C SER A 522 3.39 27.82 -22.18
N ILE A 523 3.69 29.12 -22.33
CA ILE A 523 4.25 30.01 -21.30
C ILE A 523 3.32 30.04 -20.06
N ARG A 524 3.80 29.58 -18.89
CA ARG A 524 3.11 29.74 -17.60
C ARG A 524 3.78 30.89 -16.85
N TRP A 525 3.02 31.87 -16.37
CA TRP A 525 3.58 33.14 -15.86
C TRP A 525 3.89 33.18 -14.34
N SER A 526 3.77 32.09 -13.59
CA SER A 526 3.94 32.19 -12.13
C SER A 526 4.03 30.86 -11.35
N SER A 527 4.54 29.77 -11.92
CA SER A 527 4.57 28.50 -11.16
C SER A 527 5.70 28.44 -10.13
N VAL A 528 5.39 27.93 -8.94
CA VAL A 528 6.28 27.93 -7.78
C VAL A 528 6.41 26.55 -7.15
N GLY A 529 7.62 26.13 -6.80
CA GLY A 529 7.83 24.88 -6.05
C GLY A 529 7.11 24.89 -4.70
N LEU A 530 7.36 25.94 -3.89
CA LEU A 530 6.68 26.17 -2.61
C LEU A 530 6.08 27.57 -2.52
N TYR A 531 4.76 27.69 -2.44
CA TYR A 531 4.05 28.94 -2.21
C TYR A 531 3.52 29.01 -0.77
N VAL A 532 3.86 30.07 -0.04
CA VAL A 532 3.39 30.37 1.32
C VAL A 532 2.56 31.66 1.32
N ALA A 533 1.27 31.56 1.64
CA ALA A 533 0.35 32.70 1.70
C ALA A 533 0.58 33.58 2.96
N SER A 534 -0.12 34.71 3.07
CA SER A 534 0.13 35.76 4.08
C SER A 534 0.11 35.32 5.55
N ASN A 535 -0.57 34.22 5.89
CA ASN A 535 -0.53 33.61 7.23
C ASN A 535 -0.24 32.10 7.17
N GLY A 536 0.36 31.61 6.07
CA GLY A 536 0.87 30.24 6.01
C GLY A 536 2.21 30.15 6.74
N LEU A 537 2.54 28.96 7.26
CA LEU A 537 3.77 28.73 8.01
C LEU A 537 4.44 27.42 7.60
N VAL A 538 5.75 27.48 7.37
CA VAL A 538 6.65 26.34 7.26
C VAL A 538 7.74 26.52 8.31
N LYS A 539 7.79 25.63 9.32
CA LYS A 539 8.76 25.78 10.42
C LYS A 539 10.16 25.39 9.97
N GLU A 540 10.30 24.23 9.33
CA GLU A 540 11.60 23.75 8.85
C GLU A 540 11.54 23.15 7.45
N ILE A 541 12.51 23.52 6.62
CA ILE A 541 12.88 22.80 5.40
C ILE A 541 14.24 22.16 5.65
N SER A 542 14.24 20.85 5.90
CA SER A 542 15.45 20.06 6.17
C SER A 542 15.90 19.26 4.94
N GLY A 543 15.04 19.10 3.94
CA GLY A 543 15.36 18.43 2.67
C GLY A 543 14.35 18.71 1.55
N GLY A 544 14.51 17.98 0.45
CA GLY A 544 13.65 18.06 -0.75
C GLY A 544 14.26 18.85 -1.90
N TYR A 545 13.67 18.74 -3.09
CA TYR A 545 14.06 19.46 -4.30
C TYR A 545 12.89 20.35 -4.74
N PHE A 546 13.10 21.65 -4.85
CA PHE A 546 12.05 22.62 -5.17
C PHE A 546 12.35 23.27 -6.52
N SER A 547 11.46 23.09 -7.49
CA SER A 547 11.57 23.72 -8.80
C SER A 547 10.25 24.34 -9.25
N GLY A 548 10.30 25.62 -9.58
CA GLY A 548 9.21 26.34 -10.23
C GLY A 548 9.70 27.03 -11.49
N ALA A 549 8.81 27.25 -12.45
CA ALA A 549 9.17 28.01 -13.65
C ALA A 549 9.39 29.49 -13.35
N SER A 550 8.81 30.01 -12.26
CA SER A 550 9.01 31.39 -11.80
C SER A 550 10.06 31.49 -10.69
N VAL A 551 9.86 30.80 -9.57
CA VAL A 551 10.74 30.83 -8.39
C VAL A 551 10.72 29.46 -7.70
N ALA A 552 11.77 29.10 -6.96
CA ALA A 552 11.79 27.86 -6.19
C ALA A 552 10.79 27.93 -5.03
N PHE A 553 10.73 29.07 -4.35
CA PHE A 553 9.72 29.33 -3.32
C PHE A 553 9.24 30.79 -3.30
N ARG A 554 8.05 31.04 -2.73
CA ARG A 554 7.44 32.36 -2.59
C ARG A 554 6.80 32.47 -1.22
N SER A 555 7.03 33.57 -0.49
CA SER A 555 6.38 33.80 0.80
C SER A 555 5.73 35.18 0.89
N TYR A 556 4.43 35.21 1.22
CA TYR A 556 3.68 36.42 1.57
C TYR A 556 3.56 36.66 3.08
N ASN A 557 4.07 35.73 3.88
CA ASN A 557 4.21 35.89 5.33
C ASN A 557 5.66 36.23 5.66
N PRO A 558 5.96 37.35 6.36
CA PRO A 558 7.33 37.68 6.78
C PRO A 558 7.95 36.63 7.70
N ASN A 559 7.13 35.83 8.39
CA ASN A 559 7.56 34.68 9.20
C ASN A 559 7.15 33.35 8.55
N GLY A 560 6.91 33.35 7.23
CA GLY A 560 6.30 32.21 6.53
C GLY A 560 7.19 30.98 6.41
N ILE A 561 8.51 31.17 6.46
CA ILE A 561 9.50 30.10 6.48
C ILE A 561 10.46 30.41 7.64
N GLU A 562 10.43 29.62 8.72
CA GLU A 562 11.23 29.92 9.92
C GLU A 562 12.69 29.46 9.76
N LEU A 563 12.91 28.24 9.25
CA LEU A 563 14.23 27.66 9.11
C LEU A 563 14.40 26.91 7.79
N ILE A 564 15.49 27.18 7.08
CA ILE A 564 16.05 26.28 6.06
C ILE A 564 17.34 25.68 6.61
N SER A 565 17.34 24.38 6.88
CA SER A 565 18.49 23.60 7.34
C SER A 565 19.04 22.66 6.26
N GLY A 566 18.27 22.40 5.20
CA GLY A 566 18.67 21.59 4.05
C GLY A 566 17.77 21.80 2.82
N GLY A 567 17.86 20.88 1.85
CA GLY A 567 17.10 20.94 0.59
C GLY A 567 17.88 21.49 -0.60
N PHE A 568 17.28 21.38 -1.79
CA PHE A 568 17.79 21.84 -3.06
C PHE A 568 16.75 22.75 -3.72
N PHE A 569 17.14 23.96 -4.11
CA PHE A 569 16.21 24.95 -4.65
C PHE A 569 16.67 25.39 -6.02
N ASP A 570 15.90 25.06 -7.05
CA ASP A 570 16.27 25.21 -8.45
C ASP A 570 15.34 26.19 -9.16
N SER A 571 15.85 27.33 -9.62
CA SER A 571 15.02 28.27 -10.38
C SER A 571 15.80 29.29 -11.22
N PRO A 572 15.31 29.72 -12.39
CA PRO A 572 14.14 29.19 -13.10
C PRO A 572 14.44 27.85 -13.76
N TYR A 573 13.41 27.00 -13.88
CA TYR A 573 13.48 25.83 -14.76
C TYR A 573 13.84 26.26 -16.19
N MET A 574 14.82 25.58 -16.76
CA MET A 574 15.24 25.73 -18.13
C MET A 574 14.88 24.44 -18.86
N ASP A 575 14.09 24.54 -19.92
CA ASP A 575 13.74 23.36 -20.72
C ASP A 575 14.94 22.84 -21.54
N GLU A 576 14.74 21.73 -22.24
CA GLU A 576 15.74 21.13 -23.13
C GLU A 576 16.25 22.07 -24.25
N ASN A 577 15.53 23.16 -24.54
CA ASN A 577 15.85 24.14 -25.56
C ASN A 577 16.58 25.37 -24.98
N GLY A 578 16.87 25.38 -23.68
CA GLY A 578 17.51 26.53 -23.02
C GLY A 578 16.56 27.69 -22.77
N VAL A 579 15.24 27.47 -22.87
CA VAL A 579 14.22 28.51 -22.71
C VAL A 579 13.77 28.53 -21.24
N THR A 580 13.94 29.69 -20.61
CA THR A 580 13.35 29.99 -19.30
C THR A 580 11.95 30.56 -19.48
N TYR A 581 10.97 30.06 -18.74
CA TYR A 581 9.56 30.46 -18.87
C TYR A 581 9.09 31.26 -17.65
N GLY A 582 9.49 32.54 -17.58
CA GLY A 582 9.02 33.51 -16.57
C GLY A 582 8.78 34.90 -17.18
N ASP A 583 8.24 35.84 -16.40
CA ASP A 583 8.25 37.25 -16.80
C ASP A 583 9.72 37.74 -16.77
N LYS A 584 10.14 38.55 -17.75
CA LYS A 584 11.46 39.20 -17.75
C LYS A 584 11.75 39.96 -16.44
N THR A 585 10.70 40.33 -15.68
CA THR A 585 10.81 40.97 -14.36
C THR A 585 11.03 40.00 -13.18
N THR A 586 10.78 38.70 -13.36
CA THR A 586 10.87 37.66 -12.30
C THR A 586 11.92 36.57 -12.55
N ILE A 587 12.43 36.44 -13.78
CA ILE A 587 13.45 35.46 -14.23
C ILE A 587 14.80 35.52 -13.45
N GLY A 588 14.95 36.39 -12.45
CA GLY A 588 16.18 36.55 -11.66
C GLY A 588 16.15 35.98 -10.24
N ASN A 589 15.00 35.59 -9.70
CA ASN A 589 14.88 35.36 -8.26
C ASN A 589 14.70 33.90 -7.89
N LEU A 590 15.56 33.41 -6.99
CA LEU A 590 15.41 32.10 -6.35
C LEU A 590 14.12 32.03 -5.50
N TYR A 591 13.72 33.17 -4.93
CA TYR A 591 12.50 33.31 -4.15
C TYR A 591 11.81 34.66 -4.37
N TYR A 592 10.55 34.80 -3.94
CA TYR A 592 9.81 36.06 -4.08
C TYR A 592 9.16 36.52 -2.76
N ASN A 593 9.26 37.84 -2.53
CA ASN A 593 8.61 38.66 -1.51
C ASN A 593 9.23 38.68 -0.10
N HIS A 594 9.13 37.63 0.72
CA HIS A 594 9.76 37.60 2.05
C HIS A 594 10.81 36.50 2.16
N ASP A 595 11.93 36.85 2.80
CA ASP A 595 13.05 35.95 3.10
C ASP A 595 12.65 34.92 4.18
N PRO A 596 13.28 33.73 4.19
CA PRO A 596 13.25 32.86 5.36
C PRO A 596 13.84 33.56 6.59
N LEU A 597 13.31 33.30 7.78
CA LEU A 597 13.82 33.91 9.02
C LEU A 597 15.25 33.47 9.34
N ARG A 598 15.58 32.20 9.07
CA ARG A 598 16.92 31.65 9.27
C ARG A 598 17.28 30.65 8.18
N VAL A 599 18.51 30.73 7.68
CA VAL A 599 19.10 29.74 6.78
C VAL A 599 20.41 29.24 7.39
N THR A 600 20.52 27.93 7.57
CA THR A 600 21.68 27.24 8.16
C THR A 600 22.25 26.15 7.27
N GLY A 601 21.55 25.79 6.19
CA GLY A 601 21.99 24.82 5.19
C GLY A 601 21.12 24.88 3.94
N GLY A 602 21.30 23.90 3.04
CA GLY A 602 20.63 23.83 1.74
C GLY A 602 21.55 24.19 0.57
N THR A 603 21.19 23.73 -0.63
CA THR A 603 21.81 24.10 -1.90
C THR A 603 20.79 24.88 -2.69
N PHE A 604 21.18 26.02 -3.24
CA PHE A 604 20.30 26.73 -4.14
C PHE A 604 20.99 26.81 -5.52
N TYR A 605 20.23 26.91 -6.60
CA TYR A 605 20.71 27.06 -7.95
C TYR A 605 19.88 28.14 -8.66
N ASN A 606 20.55 29.09 -9.33
CA ASN A 606 19.89 30.19 -10.03
C ASN A 606 20.53 30.48 -11.40
N VAL A 607 19.72 30.59 -12.44
CA VAL A 607 20.14 30.79 -13.84
C VAL A 607 19.98 32.25 -14.31
N GLY A 608 19.45 33.15 -13.47
CA GLY A 608 19.05 34.52 -13.84
C GLY A 608 20.12 35.61 -13.67
N THR A 609 20.18 36.52 -14.64
CA THR A 609 21.21 37.55 -14.90
C THR A 609 21.10 38.86 -14.11
N LYS A 610 20.25 38.93 -13.07
CA LYS A 610 20.04 40.14 -12.26
C LYS A 610 19.41 39.80 -10.90
N LEU A 611 20.17 39.97 -9.82
CA LEU A 611 19.61 40.07 -8.46
C LEU A 611 19.06 41.50 -8.32
N ASP A 612 17.75 41.72 -8.44
CA ASP A 612 17.15 43.06 -8.31
C ASP A 612 16.75 43.39 -6.84
N GLN A 613 17.25 42.65 -5.84
CA GLN A 613 17.02 42.94 -4.42
C GLN A 613 18.32 42.93 -3.60
N LYS A 614 18.43 43.91 -2.69
CA LYS A 614 19.51 44.04 -1.71
C LYS A 614 19.33 42.91 -0.68
N LEU A 615 20.29 41.99 -0.60
CA LEU A 615 20.35 41.00 0.48
C LEU A 615 20.27 41.72 1.84
N ALA A 616 19.56 41.13 2.80
CA ALA A 616 19.45 41.67 4.15
C ALA A 616 20.84 41.94 4.76
N GLU A 617 20.93 42.92 5.65
CA GLU A 617 22.16 43.25 6.39
C GLU A 617 22.67 41.98 7.12
N GLY A 618 23.90 41.55 6.83
CA GLY A 618 24.48 40.29 7.34
C GLY A 618 24.72 39.19 6.29
N TYR A 619 24.30 39.39 5.04
CA TYR A 619 24.58 38.48 3.93
C TYR A 619 25.54 39.11 2.92
N THR A 620 26.66 38.46 2.60
CA THR A 620 27.64 38.94 1.60
C THR A 620 27.72 37.98 0.41
N MET A 621 27.59 38.50 -0.81
CA MET A 621 27.80 37.72 -2.03
C MET A 621 29.28 37.37 -2.20
N ILE A 622 29.62 36.09 -2.36
CA ILE A 622 30.98 35.65 -2.72
C ILE A 622 30.92 34.85 -4.03
N LYS A 623 31.70 35.30 -5.02
CA LYS A 623 31.85 34.66 -6.33
C LYS A 623 32.57 33.31 -6.17
N GLY A 624 31.92 32.19 -6.48
CA GLY A 624 32.46 30.83 -6.33
C GLY A 624 32.80 30.13 -7.66
N GLU A 625 33.76 29.20 -7.62
CA GLU A 625 34.11 28.30 -8.75
C GLU A 625 33.09 27.16 -8.93
N ILE A 626 33.04 26.65 -10.17
CA ILE A 626 32.16 25.61 -10.74
C ILE A 626 32.23 24.26 -9.99
N CYS A 627 31.09 23.59 -9.79
CA CYS A 627 31.04 22.14 -9.57
C CYS A 627 30.35 21.45 -10.77
N GLU A 628 30.92 20.32 -11.18
CA GLU A 628 30.62 19.61 -12.42
C GLU A 628 29.17 19.07 -12.50
N MET A 629 28.54 19.36 -13.64
CA MET A 629 27.36 18.67 -14.13
C MET A 629 27.70 17.22 -14.47
N THR A 630 27.14 16.25 -13.75
CA THR A 630 27.10 14.86 -14.24
C THR A 630 25.65 14.48 -14.55
N SER A 631 25.19 14.75 -15.78
CA SER A 631 24.90 13.69 -16.75
C SER A 631 24.08 14.20 -17.97
N TYR A 632 24.67 13.99 -19.16
CA TYR A 632 24.10 13.93 -20.52
C TYR A 632 23.37 15.15 -21.14
N LYS A 633 24.11 15.99 -21.89
CA LYS A 633 24.07 16.14 -23.38
C LYS A 633 24.78 17.42 -23.89
N THR A 634 25.35 17.35 -25.10
CA THR A 634 26.25 18.36 -25.72
C THR A 634 25.53 19.28 -26.74
N TYR A 635 26.00 20.54 -26.85
CA TYR A 635 25.58 21.75 -27.59
C TYR A 635 25.31 21.69 -29.13
N ILE A 636 24.50 22.65 -29.65
CA ILE A 636 24.74 23.67 -30.73
C ILE A 636 23.42 24.47 -31.01
N PRO A 637 23.39 25.81 -31.23
CA PRO A 637 22.14 26.58 -31.45
C PRO A 637 21.84 26.87 -32.95
N TYR A 638 20.56 27.05 -33.29
CA TYR A 638 20.05 27.19 -34.67
C TYR A 638 19.27 28.51 -34.88
N ASN A 639 19.43 29.18 -36.02
CA ASN A 639 18.69 30.40 -36.45
C ASN A 639 17.79 30.07 -37.63
N SER A 640 16.54 30.52 -37.59
CA SER A 640 15.52 30.13 -38.57
C SER A 640 15.58 30.86 -39.93
N GLU A 641 16.39 31.91 -40.09
CA GLU A 641 16.52 32.65 -41.36
C GLU A 641 17.85 32.37 -42.10
N THR A 642 18.89 31.88 -41.40
CA THR A 642 20.20 31.49 -41.98
C THR A 642 20.73 30.13 -41.53
N GLN A 643 19.99 29.38 -40.72
CA GLN A 643 20.47 28.18 -40.00
C GLN A 643 21.67 28.43 -39.03
N THR A 644 21.95 29.66 -38.60
CA THR A 644 23.05 30.01 -37.66
C THR A 644 22.71 31.03 -36.53
N SER A 645 22.71 30.61 -35.26
CA SER A 645 22.35 31.44 -34.08
C SER A 645 23.27 32.64 -33.79
N ALA A 646 22.67 33.75 -33.33
CA ALA A 646 23.27 35.07 -33.11
C ALA A 646 24.21 35.17 -31.88
N HIS A 647 25.10 36.16 -32.01
CA HIS A 647 26.26 36.52 -31.19
C HIS A 647 25.98 36.93 -29.73
N TRP A 648 26.89 36.48 -28.86
CA TRP A 648 27.27 37.02 -27.54
C TRP A 648 28.70 37.61 -27.69
N GLU A 649 29.12 38.56 -26.85
CA GLU A 649 30.53 38.97 -26.65
C GLU A 649 30.74 39.38 -25.17
N ASP A 650 31.86 39.21 -24.47
CA ASP A 650 32.97 38.24 -24.51
C ASP A 650 33.79 38.42 -23.18
N ASP A 651 33.81 37.39 -22.31
CA ASP A 651 35.10 36.78 -21.88
C ASP A 651 35.77 36.23 -23.18
N PRO A 652 37.05 35.87 -23.31
CA PRO A 652 37.63 35.44 -24.60
C PRO A 652 36.90 34.28 -25.34
N GLU A 653 35.81 33.74 -24.76
CA GLU A 653 34.83 32.80 -25.32
C GLU A 653 33.31 33.16 -25.11
N GLY A 654 32.91 34.38 -24.73
CA GLY A 654 31.51 34.81 -24.99
C GLY A 654 30.40 34.51 -24.01
N LYS A 655 30.63 34.10 -22.76
CA LYS A 655 29.53 33.70 -21.86
C LYS A 655 29.65 34.21 -20.43
N VAL A 656 28.52 34.62 -19.83
CA VAL A 656 28.39 34.95 -18.39
C VAL A 656 27.42 33.96 -17.74
N TYR A 657 27.92 33.13 -16.84
CA TYR A 657 27.13 32.23 -15.98
C TYR A 657 27.49 32.46 -14.51
N TYR A 658 26.51 32.35 -13.61
CA TYR A 658 26.70 32.42 -12.16
C TYR A 658 26.25 31.10 -11.51
N TYR A 659 27.15 30.47 -10.75
CA TYR A 659 26.91 29.27 -9.95
C TYR A 659 27.29 29.55 -8.49
N TYR A 660 26.68 28.86 -7.53
CA TYR A 660 27.03 29.00 -6.13
C TYR A 660 27.02 27.67 -5.39
N THR A 661 27.91 27.56 -4.39
CA THR A 661 28.05 26.42 -3.48
C THR A 661 27.96 26.95 -2.06
N VAL A 662 27.05 26.41 -1.25
CA VAL A 662 27.04 26.64 0.19
C VAL A 662 28.10 25.75 0.82
N VAL A 663 29.11 26.34 1.44
CA VAL A 663 30.19 25.61 2.10
C VAL A 663 29.76 25.26 3.53
N ALA A 664 29.86 23.98 3.91
CA ALA A 664 29.63 23.54 5.28
C ALA A 664 30.54 24.29 6.28
N VAL A 665 29.95 24.89 7.30
CA VAL A 665 30.66 25.60 8.37
C VAL A 665 31.24 24.58 9.36
N GLN A 666 32.55 24.63 9.59
CA GLN A 666 33.23 23.83 10.60
C GLN A 666 33.40 24.66 11.88
N SER A 667 32.63 24.37 12.93
CA SER A 667 32.79 25.03 14.22
C SER A 667 34.00 24.48 15.00
N VAL A 668 34.74 25.37 15.67
CA VAL A 668 35.91 25.03 16.50
C VAL A 668 35.83 25.71 17.87
N SER A 669 36.35 25.04 18.91
CA SER A 669 36.30 25.51 20.31
C SER A 669 37.67 25.48 21.02
N THR A 670 38.73 25.01 20.34
CA THR A 670 40.08 24.89 20.90
C THR A 670 41.15 25.33 19.92
N ALA A 671 42.34 25.68 20.44
CA ALA A 671 43.47 26.06 19.61
C ALA A 671 43.92 24.92 18.68
N GLU A 672 43.91 23.67 19.17
CA GLU A 672 44.24 22.50 18.35
C GLU A 672 43.25 22.27 17.20
N GLU A 673 41.94 22.42 17.46
CA GLU A 673 40.90 22.29 16.44
C GLU A 673 41.03 23.37 15.38
N LEU A 674 41.26 24.62 15.80
CA LEU A 674 41.46 25.75 14.88
C LEU A 674 42.68 25.51 13.99
N VAL A 675 43.82 25.12 14.57
CA VAL A 675 45.07 24.82 13.83
C VAL A 675 44.89 23.64 12.88
N SER A 676 44.13 22.62 13.28
CA SER A 676 43.82 21.47 12.44
C SER A 676 42.94 21.87 11.26
N ALA A 677 41.88 22.66 11.52
CA ALA A 677 40.92 23.09 10.52
C ALA A 677 41.57 23.94 9.41
N VAL A 678 42.47 24.87 9.77
CA VAL A 678 43.16 25.75 8.81
C VAL A 678 44.27 25.07 7.99
N LYS A 679 44.72 23.87 8.40
CA LYS A 679 45.80 23.11 7.73
C LYS A 679 45.28 22.08 6.72
N GLN A 680 43.99 21.77 6.70
CA GLN A 680 43.41 20.81 5.77
C GLN A 680 43.39 21.39 4.35
N LYS A 681 43.98 20.67 3.37
CA LYS A 681 44.09 21.12 1.98
C LYS A 681 42.88 20.70 1.12
N GLY A 682 42.43 21.58 0.22
CA GLY A 682 41.67 21.17 -0.98
C GLY A 682 40.18 21.53 -1.04
N VAL A 683 39.64 22.31 -0.10
CA VAL A 683 38.24 22.79 -0.11
C VAL A 683 38.20 24.24 0.40
N LEU A 684 37.38 25.11 -0.21
CA LEU A 684 36.98 26.40 0.39
C LEU A 684 36.24 26.09 1.70
N LYS A 685 36.61 26.69 2.83
CA LYS A 685 36.04 26.37 4.15
C LYS A 685 35.65 27.64 4.92
N ALA A 686 34.48 27.60 5.53
CA ALA A 686 34.08 28.52 6.59
C ALA A 686 34.36 27.87 7.95
N ILE A 687 35.17 28.51 8.77
CA ILE A 687 35.51 28.08 10.13
C ILE A 687 34.92 29.10 11.10
N GLN A 688 34.19 28.63 12.11
CA GLN A 688 33.52 29.49 13.08
C GLN A 688 34.00 29.20 14.51
N LEU A 689 34.33 30.24 15.28
CA LEU A 689 34.59 30.12 16.71
C LEU A 689 33.29 29.90 17.50
N ASN A 690 33.35 29.03 18.49
CA ASN A 690 32.26 28.82 19.45
C ASN A 690 32.58 29.31 20.87
N ASN A 691 33.79 29.82 21.11
CA ASN A 691 34.25 30.37 22.37
C ASN A 691 35.50 31.26 22.16
N ASP A 692 35.93 31.94 23.22
CA ASP A 692 37.23 32.60 23.26
C ASP A 692 38.35 31.55 23.18
N ILE A 693 39.29 31.73 22.24
CA ILE A 693 40.42 30.83 22.04
C ILE A 693 41.72 31.56 22.40
N ASN A 694 42.50 30.98 23.30
CA ASN A 694 43.87 31.41 23.59
C ASN A 694 44.87 30.52 22.86
N MET A 695 45.55 31.10 21.87
CA MET A 695 46.55 30.44 21.05
C MET A 695 47.90 30.27 21.76
N GLY A 696 48.16 31.01 22.85
CA GLY A 696 49.48 31.06 23.48
C GLY A 696 50.58 31.44 22.47
N ASN A 697 51.65 30.63 22.39
CA ASN A 697 52.73 30.77 21.41
C ASN A 697 52.41 30.12 20.04
N THR A 698 51.21 29.56 19.86
CA THR A 698 50.83 28.84 18.65
C THR A 698 50.36 29.82 17.58
N LEU A 699 50.85 29.67 16.36
CA LEU A 699 50.41 30.46 15.21
C LEU A 699 49.24 29.80 14.49
N VAL A 700 48.22 30.59 14.12
CA VAL A 700 47.29 30.24 13.05
C VAL A 700 47.99 30.51 11.71
N GLU A 701 48.54 29.47 11.10
CA GLU A 701 49.16 29.56 9.78
C GLU A 701 48.23 28.96 8.72
N VAL A 702 47.69 29.81 7.86
CA VAL A 702 46.78 29.39 6.77
C VAL A 702 47.63 29.01 5.54
N ARG A 703 47.53 27.75 5.08
CA ARG A 703 48.28 27.20 3.94
C ARG A 703 47.38 26.32 3.03
N ASN A 704 46.27 26.87 2.55
CA ASN A 704 45.23 26.08 1.87
C ASN A 704 45.15 26.28 0.33
N GLY A 705 45.87 27.23 -0.27
CA GLY A 705 45.89 27.43 -1.74
C GLY A 705 44.54 27.80 -2.39
N LYS A 706 43.44 27.86 -1.63
CA LYS A 706 42.10 28.35 -1.98
C LYS A 706 41.49 28.99 -0.72
N GLY A 707 40.94 30.20 -0.82
CA GLY A 707 40.62 31.11 0.31
C GLY A 707 39.90 30.49 1.52
N THR A 708 40.24 30.98 2.72
CA THR A 708 39.67 30.55 4.01
C THR A 708 38.85 31.69 4.64
N TYR A 709 37.65 31.38 5.15
CA TYR A 709 36.81 32.33 5.91
C TYR A 709 36.84 31.95 7.40
N LEU A 710 37.27 32.88 8.26
CA LEU A 710 37.31 32.70 9.71
C LEU A 710 36.34 33.68 10.37
N ASP A 711 35.19 33.17 10.82
CA ASP A 711 34.23 33.92 11.62
C ASP A 711 34.58 33.78 13.11
N LEU A 712 34.89 34.90 13.76
CA LEU A 712 35.16 34.92 15.18
C LEU A 712 33.85 34.88 16.00
N ASN A 713 32.68 35.07 15.39
CA ASN A 713 31.36 34.89 15.98
C ASN A 713 31.13 35.60 17.34
N GLY A 714 31.67 36.81 17.47
CA GLY A 714 31.64 37.64 18.68
C GLY A 714 32.71 37.30 19.73
N PHE A 715 33.52 36.27 19.51
CA PHE A 715 34.53 35.79 20.45
C PHE A 715 35.92 36.41 20.22
N THR A 716 36.81 36.17 21.19
CA THR A 716 38.17 36.70 21.25
C THR A 716 39.21 35.62 20.95
N LEU A 717 40.04 35.86 19.94
CA LEU A 717 41.25 35.10 19.66
C LEU A 717 42.46 35.82 20.28
N THR A 718 43.08 35.22 21.30
CA THR A 718 44.24 35.81 22.02
C THR A 718 45.53 35.07 21.72
N GLY A 719 46.68 35.75 21.59
CA GLY A 719 47.98 35.11 21.43
C GLY A 719 49.17 35.97 21.88
N THR A 720 50.33 35.35 22.11
CA THR A 720 51.52 35.99 22.72
C THR A 720 52.68 36.24 21.74
N GLY A 721 52.40 36.33 20.44
CA GLY A 721 53.38 36.45 19.34
C GLY A 721 54.64 37.25 19.71
N ALA A 722 55.84 36.69 19.53
CA ALA A 722 57.05 37.26 20.14
C ALA A 722 57.71 38.38 19.31
N ASN A 723 57.34 38.52 18.03
CA ASN A 723 57.88 39.53 17.11
C ASN A 723 57.01 39.65 15.84
N ASN A 724 57.43 40.56 14.95
CA ASN A 724 56.78 40.89 13.69
C ASN A 724 56.57 39.68 12.76
N TRP A 725 57.35 38.60 12.91
CA TRP A 725 57.31 37.40 12.06
C TRP A 725 56.47 36.28 12.69
N GLU A 726 56.07 36.43 13.95
CA GLU A 726 55.30 35.49 14.78
C GLU A 726 53.93 36.08 15.16
N ALA A 727 53.11 36.42 14.16
CA ALA A 727 51.77 36.97 14.38
C ALA A 727 50.73 35.92 14.80
N ILE A 728 49.69 36.30 15.55
CA ILE A 728 48.61 35.38 15.98
C ILE A 728 48.00 34.68 14.76
N ILE A 729 47.74 35.46 13.71
CA ILE A 729 47.29 34.98 12.41
C ILE A 729 48.34 35.36 11.37
N LYS A 730 48.85 34.35 10.66
CA LYS A 730 49.82 34.50 9.58
C LYS A 730 49.29 33.83 8.32
N THR A 731 49.29 34.58 7.21
CA THR A 731 48.86 34.07 5.91
C THR A 731 49.87 34.41 4.83
N ASN A 732 50.16 33.42 3.98
CA ASN A 732 50.88 33.58 2.72
C ASN A 732 49.93 33.49 1.52
N GLU A 733 48.61 33.44 1.76
CA GLU A 733 47.56 33.28 0.75
C GLU A 733 47.02 34.64 0.28
N SER A 734 46.43 34.64 -0.92
CA SER A 734 45.92 35.84 -1.58
C SER A 734 44.67 36.47 -0.93
N VAL A 735 43.89 35.69 -0.17
CA VAL A 735 42.63 36.13 0.47
C VAL A 735 42.40 35.40 1.80
N LEU A 736 42.38 36.16 2.90
CA LEU A 736 41.89 35.72 4.21
C LEU A 736 40.79 36.69 4.65
N ASN A 737 39.60 36.16 4.94
CA ASN A 737 38.49 36.94 5.48
C ASN A 737 38.34 36.63 6.97
N ILE A 738 38.44 37.65 7.81
CA ILE A 738 38.22 37.55 9.27
C ILE A 738 37.03 38.42 9.62
N SER A 739 36.07 37.90 10.37
CA SER A 739 34.86 38.65 10.70
C SER A 739 34.41 38.51 12.16
N ASN A 740 33.62 39.49 12.61
CA ASN A 740 32.78 39.45 13.81
C ASN A 740 33.51 39.02 15.09
N GLY A 741 34.42 39.83 15.66
CA GLY A 741 35.01 39.48 16.96
C GLY A 741 36.27 40.25 17.30
N THR A 742 37.09 39.70 18.20
CA THR A 742 38.31 40.38 18.67
C THR A 742 39.55 39.53 18.45
N VAL A 743 40.62 40.12 17.92
CA VAL A 743 41.97 39.55 17.93
C VAL A 743 42.83 40.36 18.89
N LYS A 744 43.36 39.71 19.94
CA LYS A 744 44.09 40.38 21.02
C LYS A 744 45.53 39.88 21.16
N GLY A 745 46.50 40.79 20.99
CA GLY A 745 47.92 40.59 21.24
C GLY A 745 48.31 40.68 22.71
N GLY A 746 49.23 39.81 23.15
CA GLY A 746 49.77 39.75 24.51
C GLY A 746 50.73 40.90 24.88
N THR A 747 51.36 40.78 26.05
CA THR A 747 52.10 41.86 26.76
C THR A 747 53.54 42.13 26.26
N SER A 748 54.00 41.52 25.17
CA SER A 748 55.38 41.73 24.68
C SER A 748 55.48 43.04 23.88
N SER A 749 56.67 43.64 23.77
CA SER A 749 56.87 44.97 23.18
C SER A 749 56.71 45.03 21.66
N ASP A 750 56.57 43.89 20.97
CA ASP A 750 56.64 43.80 19.50
C ASP A 750 55.65 42.77 18.90
N VAL A 751 54.40 42.73 19.38
CA VAL A 751 53.38 41.79 18.86
C VAL A 751 52.69 42.33 17.61
N THR A 752 52.76 41.58 16.50
CA THR A 752 51.85 41.75 15.35
C THR A 752 50.63 40.84 15.53
N CYS A 753 49.40 41.36 15.46
CA CYS A 753 48.20 40.51 15.61
C CYS A 753 47.88 39.75 14.31
N VAL A 754 48.00 40.40 13.16
CA VAL A 754 47.77 39.80 11.83
C VAL A 754 48.92 40.17 10.88
N TYR A 755 49.52 39.16 10.23
CA TYR A 755 50.61 39.33 9.25
C TYR A 755 50.24 38.73 7.88
N ALA A 756 50.30 39.56 6.82
CA ALA A 756 50.01 39.16 5.44
C ALA A 756 51.21 39.39 4.50
N TYR A 757 51.66 38.34 3.79
CA TYR A 757 52.87 38.38 2.96
C TYR A 757 52.67 39.04 1.58
N ASN A 758 51.57 38.75 0.84
CA ASN A 758 51.37 39.24 -0.54
C ASN A 758 49.88 39.20 -0.98
N ASN A 759 49.03 40.13 -0.50
CA ASN A 759 47.65 40.47 -0.97
C ASN A 759 46.52 40.39 0.07
N ILE A 760 45.46 41.15 -0.26
CA ILE A 760 44.20 41.49 0.44
C ILE A 760 43.80 40.56 1.61
N THR A 761 43.81 41.11 2.82
CA THR A 761 43.07 40.56 3.97
C THR A 761 41.84 41.43 4.19
N ASN A 762 40.62 40.90 4.01
CA ASN A 762 39.41 41.65 4.34
C ASN A 762 39.04 41.39 5.79
N MET A 763 38.87 42.47 6.56
CA MET A 763 38.45 42.41 7.96
C MET A 763 37.12 43.13 8.11
N TYR A 764 36.11 42.41 8.59
CA TYR A 764 34.74 42.92 8.74
C TYR A 764 34.33 42.84 10.22
N ASP A 765 34.09 43.98 10.88
CA ASP A 765 33.70 44.02 12.31
C ASP A 765 34.66 43.24 13.23
N VAL A 766 35.96 43.41 13.01
CA VAL A 766 37.02 42.81 13.83
C VAL A 766 37.73 43.89 14.64
N ASN A 767 37.68 43.76 15.96
CA ASN A 767 38.49 44.56 16.87
C ASN A 767 39.89 43.95 16.98
N VAL A 768 40.92 44.71 16.62
CA VAL A 768 42.32 44.30 16.82
C VAL A 768 42.92 45.15 17.92
N THR A 769 43.41 44.53 18.99
CA THR A 769 43.97 45.25 20.15
C THR A 769 45.32 44.68 20.56
N ALA A 770 46.27 45.57 20.88
CA ALA A 770 47.58 45.23 21.44
C ALA A 770 47.82 46.07 22.71
N GLU A 771 48.31 45.45 23.79
CA GLU A 771 48.39 46.12 25.10
C GLU A 771 49.53 47.16 25.23
N ASN A 772 50.57 47.11 24.37
CA ASN A 772 51.79 47.93 24.51
C ASN A 772 52.16 48.83 23.31
N GLY A 773 51.21 49.22 22.47
CA GLY A 773 51.45 50.17 21.36
C GLY A 773 52.16 49.58 20.14
N SER A 774 52.15 48.25 19.99
CA SER A 774 52.71 47.52 18.84
C SER A 774 51.70 47.36 17.70
N LEU A 775 52.21 47.17 16.48
CA LEU A 775 51.51 47.27 15.20
C LEU A 775 50.39 46.22 15.01
N ALA A 776 49.14 46.67 14.84
CA ALA A 776 47.95 45.82 14.79
C ALA A 776 47.87 44.89 13.55
N VAL A 777 48.27 45.39 12.37
CA VAL A 777 48.24 44.66 11.10
C VAL A 777 49.45 45.04 10.25
N TRP A 778 50.24 44.08 9.76
CA TRP A 778 51.41 44.31 8.89
C TRP A 778 51.20 43.70 7.49
N ALA A 779 51.52 44.46 6.43
CA ALA A 779 51.57 44.00 5.04
C ALA A 779 52.91 44.37 4.37
N GLU A 780 53.53 43.46 3.61
CA GLU A 780 54.77 43.74 2.85
C GLU A 780 54.50 44.52 1.53
N THR A 781 55.54 45.14 0.98
CA THR A 781 55.47 46.03 -0.20
C THR A 781 55.09 45.23 -1.46
N GLY A 782 53.84 45.37 -1.91
CA GLY A 782 53.26 44.60 -3.02
C GLY A 782 51.82 44.11 -2.79
N ALA A 783 51.28 44.30 -1.60
CA ALA A 783 49.87 44.02 -1.31
C ALA A 783 48.96 45.12 -1.89
N ASP A 784 48.08 44.74 -2.81
CA ASP A 784 46.97 45.58 -3.24
C ASP A 784 45.95 45.65 -2.10
N GLU A 785 45.76 46.81 -1.46
CA GLU A 785 44.62 47.22 -0.61
C GLU A 785 44.24 46.40 0.66
N ILE A 786 44.16 47.08 1.83
CA ILE A 786 43.44 46.57 3.02
C ILE A 786 42.08 47.27 3.06
N VAL A 787 41.00 46.53 2.82
CA VAL A 787 39.63 47.07 2.84
C VAL A 787 39.02 46.87 4.23
N VAL A 788 38.79 47.99 4.93
CA VAL A 788 38.07 48.04 6.21
C VAL A 788 36.70 48.68 5.93
N ALA A 789 35.62 47.91 6.03
CA ALA A 789 34.26 48.44 5.86
C ALA A 789 33.87 49.38 7.03
N GLU A 790 32.97 50.33 6.80
CA GLU A 790 32.57 51.41 7.73
C GLU A 790 32.23 50.92 9.15
N GLY A 791 33.24 50.85 10.03
CA GLY A 791 33.14 50.40 11.42
C GLY A 791 34.51 50.46 12.08
N TYR A 792 34.59 50.96 13.32
CA TYR A 792 35.81 51.41 14.01
C TYR A 792 36.97 50.39 14.06
N VAL A 793 38.05 50.61 13.30
CA VAL A 793 39.38 50.13 13.72
C VAL A 793 39.95 51.14 14.71
N SER A 794 39.77 50.88 16.01
CA SER A 794 40.40 51.70 17.06
C SER A 794 41.84 51.26 17.27
N VAL A 795 42.79 51.94 16.60
CA VAL A 795 44.21 51.77 16.89
C VAL A 795 44.60 52.73 18.02
N SER A 796 44.90 52.20 19.21
CA SER A 796 45.42 53.01 20.32
C SER A 796 46.90 53.37 20.07
N SER A 797 47.20 54.66 20.20
CA SER A 797 48.39 55.38 19.71
C SER A 797 49.79 54.83 20.02
N GLY A 798 50.69 54.92 19.03
CA GLY A 798 52.16 54.84 19.15
C GLY A 798 52.90 54.66 17.81
N ASP A 799 52.86 55.67 16.91
CA ASP A 799 53.61 55.86 15.64
C ASP A 799 54.12 54.65 14.80
N TYR A 800 53.39 54.30 13.73
CA TYR A 800 53.64 54.56 12.29
C TYR A 800 52.52 53.86 11.48
N TYR A 801 51.78 54.61 10.64
CA TYR A 801 50.57 54.15 9.92
C TYR A 801 50.70 54.30 8.40
N THR A 802 49.98 53.49 7.61
CA THR A 802 49.28 54.00 6.41
C THR A 802 48.00 53.19 6.13
N VAL A 803 46.85 53.79 6.41
CA VAL A 803 45.53 53.41 5.87
C VAL A 803 45.23 54.37 4.73
N SER A 804 44.99 53.88 3.51
CA SER A 804 44.50 54.70 2.40
C SER A 804 43.01 54.45 2.20
N VAL A 805 42.18 55.41 2.59
CA VAL A 805 40.75 55.48 2.22
C VAL A 805 40.64 56.39 1.00
N GLN A 806 40.17 55.90 -0.14
CA GLN A 806 39.64 56.74 -1.22
C GLN A 806 38.14 56.51 -1.36
N SER A 807 37.37 57.56 -1.09
CA SER A 807 35.96 57.67 -1.45
C SER A 807 35.81 57.92 -2.95
N ASN A 808 34.90 57.21 -3.61
CA ASN A 808 34.16 57.71 -4.78
C ASN A 808 32.69 57.36 -4.65
#